data_AF-A0A3L8RTC3-F1
#
_entry.id   AF-A0A3L8RTC3-F1
#
_cell.length_a   1.000
_cell.length_b   1.000
_cell.length_c   1.000
_cell.angle_alpha   90.00
_cell.angle_beta   90.00
_cell.angle_gamma   90.00
#
_symmetry.space_group_name_H-M   'P 1'
#
loop_
_entity.id
_entity.type
_entity.pdbx_description
1 polymer ?
#
loop_
_entity_poly.entity_id
_entity_poly.type
_entity_poly.pdbx_seq_one_letter_code
_entity_poly.pdbx_strand_id
1 'polypeptide(L)'
;MMANAATMRILIKGGKVVNDDCTLEADVYIENGIIQQVGRELMIPGGAKVIDATGKLVIPGGIDTSTHFHQTFMNATCVDDFYHGTKAALVGGTTMIIGHVLPDKETSLLDAYEKCRSLADPKVCCDYALHMGITWWAPKVKAEMETLVREKGVNSFQMFMTYKDLYMLRDSELYQVLRACRDIGAIARVHAENGELVAEGAKEALDLGITGPEGIEISRPEEVGDSRWHRLAAAAARDVAGMLQDIRVAATSRPCVTHTPVGATLACHACHRRLSPQLEAEATHRVITIANRTHCPVYLVNVSSMSAGDVIAAAKMQGKVVYAETTTAHATLTGLHYYHQDWFHAAAYVTVPPLRLDTNTSAYLMSLLANDTLNIVASDHRPFSTKQKAMGKEDFTKIPHGVSGVQDRMNIIWERGVGGGKGVPQRPPVGPGKDPDPAARLRFLGDWEVTGSVTAQPILTPLRWQVGGKMDENRFVAVTSSNAAKIHNLYPRKGRIIPGADADVVVWDPEATKTISASTQVQGGDINLYENMRCHGVPLVTISRGRVVYENGVFMCAEGTGKFCPLRSFPDIAYKKLVQREKSLKLRGVDRTPYLGDVAVVVHAGKKETGTPLADTPTRPATRHGGMRDLHESSFSLSA
;
A
#
# COMPACT_ATOMS: atom_id res chain seq x y z
N MET A 1 50.75 -1.30 -10.07
CA MET A 1 50.09 -0.91 -11.33
C MET A 1 48.60 -0.83 -11.05
N MET A 2 48.03 0.38 -10.92
CA MET A 2 46.59 0.56 -10.77
C MET A 2 45.95 0.34 -12.14
N ALA A 3 45.12 -0.70 -12.27
CA ALA A 3 44.30 -0.87 -13.44
C ALA A 3 43.37 0.34 -13.57
N ASN A 4 43.51 1.03 -14.70
CA ASN A 4 42.74 2.19 -15.09
C ASN A 4 41.23 1.84 -15.02
N ALA A 5 40.51 2.39 -14.04
CA ALA A 5 39.06 2.27 -14.01
C ALA A 5 38.54 3.06 -15.21
N ALA A 6 38.28 2.36 -16.33
CA ALA A 6 37.74 2.98 -17.52
C ALA A 6 36.52 3.83 -17.12
N THR A 7 36.58 5.13 -17.33
CA THR A 7 35.46 6.06 -17.13
C THR A 7 34.28 5.55 -17.95
N MET A 8 33.29 4.96 -17.28
CA MET A 8 32.09 4.45 -17.93
C MET A 8 31.21 5.63 -18.32
N ARG A 9 31.14 5.87 -19.63
CA ARG A 9 30.38 6.95 -20.26
C ARG A 9 29.28 6.32 -21.11
N ILE A 10 28.05 6.78 -20.95
CA ILE A 10 26.89 6.30 -21.70
C ILE A 10 26.19 7.51 -22.32
N LEU A 11 25.82 7.39 -23.59
CA LEU A 11 24.92 8.31 -24.28
C LEU A 11 23.66 7.56 -24.67
N ILE A 12 22.51 7.97 -24.13
CA ILE A 12 21.20 7.52 -24.61
C ILE A 12 20.75 8.51 -25.66
N LYS A 13 20.58 8.06 -26.91
CA LYS A 13 20.36 8.94 -28.07
C LYS A 13 19.00 8.69 -28.72
N GLY A 14 18.30 9.76 -29.13
CA GLY A 14 17.06 9.70 -29.92
C GLY A 14 15.79 9.37 -29.14
N GLY A 15 15.86 9.35 -27.81
CA GLY A 15 14.73 9.01 -26.94
C GLY A 15 13.84 10.19 -26.56
N LYS A 16 12.68 9.86 -25.98
CA LYS A 16 11.80 10.82 -25.31
C LYS A 16 12.00 10.73 -23.81
N VAL A 17 12.59 11.75 -23.20
CA VAL A 17 12.72 11.86 -21.75
C VAL A 17 11.34 12.14 -21.16
N VAL A 18 10.89 11.24 -20.29
CA VAL A 18 9.59 11.35 -19.61
C VAL A 18 9.86 11.54 -18.12
N ASN A 19 9.54 12.73 -17.61
CA ASN A 19 9.51 13.03 -16.20
C ASN A 19 8.06 13.11 -15.70
N ASP A 20 7.86 13.29 -14.40
CA ASP A 20 6.53 13.39 -13.80
C ASP A 20 5.73 14.64 -14.18
N ASP A 21 6.38 15.65 -14.76
CA ASP A 21 5.80 16.93 -15.17
C ASP A 21 5.58 17.06 -16.69
N CYS A 22 6.52 16.57 -17.52
CA CYS A 22 6.38 16.62 -18.97
C CYS A 22 7.25 15.59 -19.70
N THR A 23 6.92 15.36 -20.98
CA THR A 23 7.71 14.57 -21.93
C THR A 23 8.39 15.47 -22.94
N LEU A 24 9.69 15.26 -23.19
CA LEU A 24 10.48 16.02 -24.15
C LEU A 24 11.47 15.13 -24.91
N GLU A 25 11.74 15.44 -26.17
CA GLU A 25 12.77 14.76 -26.95
C GLU A 25 14.16 15.29 -26.60
N ALA A 26 15.00 14.43 -26.05
CA ALA A 26 16.37 14.77 -25.66
C ALA A 26 17.23 13.51 -25.56
N ASP A 27 18.51 13.70 -25.80
CA ASP A 27 19.56 12.75 -25.48
C ASP A 27 19.95 12.92 -24.00
N VAL A 28 20.48 11.84 -23.39
CA VAL A 28 20.93 11.83 -21.99
C VAL A 28 22.37 11.35 -21.94
N TYR A 29 23.28 12.19 -21.45
CA TYR A 29 24.68 11.86 -21.25
C TYR A 29 24.95 11.53 -19.78
N ILE A 30 25.56 10.37 -19.55
CA ILE A 30 25.87 9.82 -18.23
C ILE A 30 27.38 9.63 -18.13
N GLU A 31 27.95 10.10 -17.02
CA GLU A 31 29.35 9.87 -16.67
C GLU A 31 29.48 9.71 -15.15
N ASN A 32 30.28 8.72 -14.73
CA ASN A 32 30.60 8.45 -13.32
C ASN A 32 29.36 8.23 -12.42
N GLY A 33 28.32 7.59 -12.97
CA GLY A 33 27.11 7.27 -12.22
C GLY A 33 26.11 8.41 -12.07
N ILE A 34 26.34 9.55 -12.73
CA ILE A 34 25.52 10.76 -12.65
C ILE A 34 25.11 11.19 -14.06
N ILE A 35 23.89 11.70 -14.20
CA ILE A 35 23.42 12.35 -15.43
C ILE A 35 24.12 13.71 -15.53
N GLN A 36 24.92 13.91 -16.56
CA GLN A 36 25.69 15.15 -16.73
C GLN A 36 24.96 16.16 -17.61
N GLN A 37 24.32 15.72 -18.68
CA GLN A 37 23.62 16.58 -19.63
C GLN A 37 22.34 15.91 -20.12
N VAL A 38 21.31 16.73 -20.33
CA VAL A 38 20.04 16.35 -20.96
C VAL A 38 19.73 17.44 -21.98
N GLY A 39 19.58 17.07 -23.25
CA GLY A 39 19.36 18.03 -24.32
C GLY A 39 19.43 17.40 -25.70
N ARG A 40 19.18 18.19 -26.74
CA ARG A 40 19.32 17.73 -28.13
C ARG A 40 20.75 17.98 -28.61
N GLU A 41 21.26 17.09 -29.46
CA GLU A 41 22.57 17.25 -30.12
C GLU A 41 23.72 17.49 -29.13
N LEU A 42 23.81 16.64 -28.10
CA LEU A 42 24.81 16.79 -27.04
C LEU A 42 26.24 16.66 -27.57
N MET A 43 27.10 17.61 -27.18
CA MET A 43 28.55 17.52 -27.39
C MET A 43 29.16 16.65 -26.29
N ILE A 44 29.51 15.41 -26.64
CA ILE A 44 30.07 14.45 -25.68
C ILE A 44 31.52 14.07 -26.02
N PRO A 45 32.36 13.76 -25.01
CA PRO A 45 33.66 13.16 -25.22
C PRO A 45 33.55 11.83 -25.98
N GLY A 46 34.52 11.55 -26.87
CA GLY A 46 34.59 10.27 -27.58
C GLY A 46 34.74 9.06 -26.65
N GLY A 47 34.34 7.87 -27.14
CA GLY A 47 34.46 6.60 -26.41
C GLY A 47 33.30 6.26 -25.46
N ALA A 48 32.19 7.00 -25.50
CA ALA A 48 30.97 6.64 -24.77
C ALA A 48 30.21 5.48 -25.45
N LYS A 49 29.63 4.58 -24.65
CA LYS A 49 28.67 3.59 -25.15
C LYS A 49 27.39 4.30 -25.57
N VAL A 50 27.02 4.19 -26.84
CA VAL A 50 25.77 4.76 -27.36
C VAL A 50 24.66 3.72 -27.26
N ILE A 51 23.54 4.10 -26.66
CA ILE A 51 22.30 3.33 -26.61
C ILE A 51 21.28 4.06 -27.47
N ASP A 52 20.80 3.39 -28.52
CA ASP A 52 19.75 3.92 -29.37
C ASP A 52 18.39 3.78 -28.69
N ALA A 53 17.78 4.92 -28.38
CA ALA A 53 16.45 5.03 -27.78
C ALA A 53 15.42 5.58 -28.78
N THR A 54 15.67 5.51 -30.08
CA THR A 54 14.73 5.99 -31.11
C THR A 54 13.38 5.30 -30.98
N GLY A 55 12.33 6.11 -30.85
CA GLY A 55 10.95 5.65 -30.61
C GLY A 55 10.72 5.05 -29.22
N LYS A 56 11.67 5.19 -28.30
CA LYS A 56 11.60 4.69 -26.91
C LYS A 56 11.45 5.85 -25.93
N LEU A 57 10.99 5.52 -24.72
CA LEU A 57 10.92 6.44 -23.60
C LEU A 57 12.17 6.27 -22.72
N VAL A 58 12.68 7.37 -22.21
CA VAL A 58 13.78 7.41 -21.25
C VAL A 58 13.19 7.90 -19.93
N ILE A 59 12.93 6.95 -19.04
CA ILE A 59 12.26 7.19 -17.75
C ILE A 59 13.25 7.04 -16.59
N PRO A 60 13.01 7.70 -15.45
CA PRO A 60 13.67 7.34 -14.20
C PRO A 60 13.40 5.86 -13.89
N GLY A 61 14.41 5.15 -13.41
CA GLY A 61 14.19 3.79 -12.93
C GLY A 61 13.15 3.75 -11.81
N GLY A 62 12.36 2.68 -11.79
CA GLY A 62 11.31 2.50 -10.80
C GLY A 62 11.88 2.43 -9.38
N ILE A 63 11.14 2.97 -8.41
CA ILE A 63 11.42 2.82 -6.98
C ILE A 63 10.30 1.99 -6.37
N ASP A 64 10.64 0.83 -5.81
CA ASP A 64 9.69 -0.02 -5.12
C ASP A 64 9.77 0.22 -3.61
N THR A 65 8.71 0.76 -3.04
CA THR A 65 8.65 1.22 -1.64
C THR A 65 8.26 0.13 -0.64
N SER A 66 7.95 -1.09 -1.08
CA SER A 66 7.67 -2.21 -0.17
C SER A 66 8.21 -3.52 -0.70
N THR A 67 9.29 -4.01 -0.10
CA THR A 67 9.91 -5.32 -0.40
C THR A 67 10.34 -6.03 0.89
N HIS A 68 10.28 -7.37 0.89
CA HIS A 68 10.58 -8.22 2.06
C HIS A 68 11.61 -9.31 1.76
N PHE A 69 12.67 -8.97 1.02
CA PHE A 69 13.71 -9.91 0.66
C PHE A 69 14.37 -10.55 1.89
N HIS A 70 14.61 -11.87 1.82
CA HIS A 70 15.24 -12.64 2.90
C HIS A 70 14.51 -12.57 4.26
N GLN A 71 13.27 -12.06 4.31
CA GLN A 71 12.50 -11.95 5.54
C GLN A 71 11.90 -13.31 5.92
N THR A 72 12.08 -13.71 7.18
CA THR A 72 11.34 -14.83 7.77
C THR A 72 10.02 -14.29 8.34
N PHE A 73 8.90 -14.88 7.89
CA PHE A 73 7.57 -14.46 8.25
C PHE A 73 6.64 -15.68 8.30
N MET A 74 5.85 -15.82 9.37
CA MET A 74 4.95 -16.97 9.58
C MET A 74 5.65 -18.33 9.36
N ASN A 75 6.82 -18.50 9.98
CA ASN A 75 7.65 -19.72 9.91
C ASN A 75 8.18 -20.10 8.51
N ALA A 76 8.08 -19.22 7.51
CA ALA A 76 8.71 -19.38 6.21
C ALA A 76 9.63 -18.21 5.89
N THR A 77 10.76 -18.48 5.24
CA THR A 77 11.64 -17.45 4.70
C THR A 77 11.26 -17.15 3.26
N CYS A 78 11.16 -15.87 2.92
CA CYS A 78 10.98 -15.39 1.55
C CYS A 78 12.00 -16.06 0.62
N VAL A 79 11.54 -16.58 -0.52
CA VAL A 79 12.39 -17.31 -1.47
C VAL A 79 13.45 -16.40 -2.08
N ASP A 80 13.06 -15.16 -2.37
CA ASP A 80 14.00 -14.16 -2.90
C ASP A 80 14.81 -13.51 -1.78
N ASP A 81 16.13 -13.66 -1.90
CA ASP A 81 17.10 -12.89 -1.13
C ASP A 81 17.38 -11.51 -1.77
N PHE A 82 18.26 -10.73 -1.15
CA PHE A 82 18.60 -9.40 -1.66
C PHE A 82 19.27 -9.43 -3.04
N TYR A 83 19.96 -10.51 -3.42
CA TYR A 83 20.59 -10.59 -4.75
C TYR A 83 19.56 -10.92 -5.84
N HIS A 84 18.82 -12.00 -5.67
CA HIS A 84 17.82 -12.46 -6.64
C HIS A 84 16.66 -11.45 -6.75
N GLY A 85 16.21 -10.90 -5.62
CA GLY A 85 15.17 -9.88 -5.58
C GLY A 85 15.57 -8.58 -6.30
N THR A 86 16.79 -8.06 -6.06
CA THR A 86 17.26 -6.86 -6.76
C THR A 86 17.61 -7.11 -8.23
N LYS A 87 18.07 -8.32 -8.58
CA LYS A 87 18.19 -8.75 -9.97
C LYS A 87 16.83 -8.71 -10.67
N ALA A 88 15.80 -9.25 -10.05
CA ALA A 88 14.44 -9.26 -10.58
C ALA A 88 13.87 -7.84 -10.73
N ALA A 89 14.11 -6.97 -9.75
CA ALA A 89 13.77 -5.55 -9.83
C ALA A 89 14.40 -4.89 -11.06
N LEU A 90 15.71 -5.08 -11.28
CA LEU A 90 16.44 -4.47 -12.41
C LEU A 90 15.95 -4.98 -13.76
N VAL A 91 15.67 -6.28 -13.88
CA VAL A 91 15.07 -6.87 -15.10
C VAL A 91 13.67 -6.30 -15.36
N GLY A 92 12.93 -5.95 -14.30
CA GLY A 92 11.63 -5.29 -14.35
C GLY A 92 11.67 -3.76 -14.56
N GLY A 93 12.86 -3.14 -14.65
CA GLY A 93 13.00 -1.68 -14.77
C GLY A 93 12.87 -0.90 -13.44
N THR A 94 12.99 -1.59 -12.30
CA THR A 94 13.09 -0.97 -10.96
C THR A 94 14.55 -0.92 -10.52
N THR A 95 15.06 0.28 -10.21
CA THR A 95 16.47 0.55 -9.88
C THR A 95 16.71 0.89 -8.41
N MET A 96 15.64 1.01 -7.61
CA MET A 96 15.76 1.12 -6.17
C MET A 96 14.64 0.36 -5.46
N ILE A 97 14.98 -0.28 -4.35
CA ILE A 97 14.02 -0.92 -3.45
C ILE A 97 14.10 -0.34 -2.04
N ILE A 98 13.01 -0.35 -1.31
CA ILE A 98 12.99 -0.09 0.12
C ILE A 98 12.55 -1.37 0.83
N GLY A 99 13.47 -1.95 1.59
CA GLY A 99 13.27 -3.19 2.32
C GLY A 99 12.64 -2.96 3.69
N HIS A 100 11.90 -3.94 4.20
CA HIS A 100 11.35 -3.89 5.55
C HIS A 100 12.24 -4.64 6.55
N VAL A 101 12.67 -3.94 7.60
CA VAL A 101 13.22 -4.55 8.80
C VAL A 101 12.07 -4.80 9.77
N LEU A 102 11.86 -6.05 10.18
CA LEU A 102 10.76 -6.44 11.06
C LEU A 102 11.34 -7.09 12.33
N PRO A 103 11.53 -6.34 13.42
CA PRO A 103 11.97 -6.89 14.70
C PRO A 103 10.82 -7.62 15.41
N ASP A 104 11.14 -8.73 16.08
CA ASP A 104 10.20 -9.39 16.98
C ASP A 104 9.88 -8.50 18.19
N LYS A 105 8.74 -8.73 18.85
CA LYS A 105 8.39 -7.98 20.07
C LYS A 105 9.50 -8.11 21.11
N GLU A 106 9.75 -7.01 21.82
CA GLU A 106 10.76 -6.89 22.88
C GLU A 106 12.23 -7.03 22.41
N THR A 107 12.48 -7.05 21.11
CA THR A 107 13.84 -7.03 20.55
C THR A 107 14.32 -5.63 20.18
N SER A 108 15.65 -5.46 20.09
CA SER A 108 16.31 -4.21 19.70
C SER A 108 16.08 -3.89 18.22
N LEU A 109 15.65 -2.66 17.93
CA LEU A 109 15.46 -2.18 16.57
C LEU A 109 16.81 -2.00 15.87
N LEU A 110 17.84 -1.59 16.60
CA LEU A 110 19.19 -1.41 16.08
C LEU A 110 19.83 -2.73 15.67
N ASP A 111 19.65 -3.79 16.48
CA ASP A 111 20.22 -5.10 16.17
C ASP A 111 19.55 -5.70 14.92
N ALA A 112 18.24 -5.54 14.79
CA ALA A 112 17.49 -5.94 13.61
C ALA A 112 17.93 -5.14 12.36
N TYR A 113 18.17 -3.83 12.50
CA TYR A 113 18.71 -2.99 11.43
C TYR A 113 20.08 -3.48 10.95
N GLU A 114 21.03 -3.67 11.87
CA GLU A 114 22.40 -4.09 11.53
C GLU A 114 22.41 -5.50 10.92
N LYS A 115 21.58 -6.42 11.44
CA LYS A 115 21.40 -7.73 10.84
C LYS A 115 20.93 -7.60 9.39
N CYS A 116 19.91 -6.79 9.12
CA CYS A 116 19.41 -6.60 7.76
C CYS A 116 20.47 -5.98 6.84
N ARG A 117 21.19 -4.95 7.29
CA ARG A 117 22.30 -4.33 6.55
C ARG A 117 23.41 -5.32 6.21
N SER A 118 23.79 -6.19 7.15
CA SER A 118 24.83 -7.22 6.95
C SER A 118 24.46 -8.25 5.88
N LEU A 119 23.16 -8.51 5.71
CA LEU A 119 22.63 -9.40 4.67
C LEU A 119 22.52 -8.69 3.33
N ALA A 120 22.09 -7.43 3.32
CA ALA A 120 21.77 -6.67 2.12
C ALA A 120 23.02 -6.08 1.43
N ASP A 121 23.89 -5.39 2.17
CA ASP A 121 25.06 -4.67 1.62
C ASP A 121 25.96 -5.50 0.70
N PRO A 122 26.29 -6.78 1.01
CA PRO A 122 27.12 -7.60 0.11
C PRO A 122 26.34 -8.19 -1.08
N LYS A 123 25.00 -8.10 -1.10
CA LYS A 123 24.15 -8.84 -2.04
C LYS A 123 23.42 -7.97 -3.05
N VAL A 124 23.00 -6.77 -2.67
CA VAL A 124 22.16 -5.92 -3.53
C VAL A 124 22.84 -5.56 -4.87
N CYS A 125 22.08 -5.67 -5.96
CA CYS A 125 22.51 -5.27 -7.31
C CYS A 125 22.15 -3.81 -7.64
N CYS A 126 21.14 -3.27 -6.98
CA CYS A 126 20.66 -1.90 -7.15
C CYS A 126 20.63 -1.15 -5.82
N ASP A 127 20.45 0.17 -5.86
CA ASP A 127 20.42 0.97 -4.64
C ASP A 127 19.23 0.58 -3.76
N TYR A 128 19.38 0.73 -2.45
CA TYR A 128 18.31 0.38 -1.52
C TYR A 128 18.26 1.25 -0.28
N ALA A 129 17.12 1.27 0.39
CA ALA A 129 16.96 1.83 1.73
C ALA A 129 16.13 0.88 2.60
N LEU A 130 15.89 1.25 3.86
CA LEU A 130 15.16 0.40 4.81
C LEU A 130 14.07 1.17 5.56
N HIS A 131 12.89 0.56 5.66
CA HIS A 131 11.84 0.88 6.63
C HIS A 131 12.06 0.07 7.92
N MET A 132 11.76 0.67 9.07
CA MET A 132 11.88 -0.02 10.36
C MET A 132 10.49 -0.33 10.96
N GLY A 133 10.21 -1.60 11.23
CA GLY A 133 9.00 -2.03 11.92
C GLY A 133 9.01 -1.67 13.40
N ILE A 134 7.92 -1.07 13.89
CA ILE A 134 7.65 -0.82 15.30
C ILE A 134 6.57 -1.81 15.73
N THR A 135 6.99 -2.91 16.35
CA THR A 135 6.12 -4.04 16.74
C THR A 135 5.76 -4.04 18.22
N TRP A 136 6.41 -3.19 19.00
CA TRP A 136 6.17 -2.96 20.43
C TRP A 136 6.56 -1.53 20.81
N TRP A 137 6.13 -1.07 21.99
CA TRP A 137 6.41 0.31 22.44
C TRP A 137 6.94 0.35 23.88
N ALA A 138 8.09 1.02 24.05
CA ALA A 138 8.70 1.31 25.33
C ALA A 138 9.63 2.54 25.20
N PRO A 139 10.08 3.16 26.30
CA PRO A 139 11.05 4.26 26.24
C PRO A 139 12.33 3.91 25.46
N LYS A 140 12.78 2.65 25.53
CA LYS A 140 13.91 2.13 24.74
C LYS A 140 13.66 2.26 23.23
N VAL A 141 12.48 1.85 22.77
CA VAL A 141 12.09 1.95 21.34
C VAL A 141 12.14 3.39 20.87
N LYS A 142 11.63 4.34 21.67
CA LYS A 142 11.71 5.77 21.35
C LYS A 142 13.16 6.23 21.16
N ALA A 143 14.06 5.85 22.07
CA ALA A 143 15.47 6.22 21.96
C ALA A 143 16.13 5.60 20.72
N GLU A 144 15.84 4.33 20.40
CA GLU A 144 16.38 3.66 19.22
C GLU A 144 15.84 4.27 17.91
N MET A 145 14.57 4.71 17.88
CA MET A 145 14.02 5.48 16.75
C MET A 145 14.80 6.78 16.51
N GLU A 146 15.17 7.51 17.56
CA GLU A 146 15.99 8.72 17.44
C GLU A 146 17.37 8.41 16.84
N THR A 147 18.04 7.35 17.31
CA THR A 147 19.34 6.90 16.78
C THR A 147 19.24 6.48 15.32
N LEU A 148 18.22 5.71 14.95
CA LEU A 148 18.00 5.26 13.57
C LEU A 148 17.85 6.44 12.59
N VAL A 149 17.13 7.48 13.02
CA VAL A 149 16.93 8.68 12.21
C VAL A 149 18.18 9.54 12.13
N ARG A 150 18.85 9.78 13.25
CA ARG A 150 20.01 10.69 13.31
C ARG A 150 21.25 10.10 12.66
N GLU A 151 21.50 8.81 12.83
CA GLU A 151 22.80 8.19 12.53
C GLU A 151 22.72 7.11 11.44
N LYS A 152 21.58 6.42 11.31
CA LYS A 152 21.45 5.25 10.41
C LYS A 152 20.71 5.54 9.11
N GLY A 153 20.21 6.77 8.92
CA GLY A 153 19.57 7.21 7.69
C GLY A 153 18.22 6.53 7.43
N VAL A 154 17.44 6.29 8.47
CA VAL A 154 16.05 5.81 8.35
C VAL A 154 15.11 6.98 8.61
N ASN A 155 14.10 7.20 7.76
CA ASN A 155 13.11 8.26 7.97
C ASN A 155 11.67 7.76 7.96
N SER A 156 11.45 6.45 8.02
CA SER A 156 10.13 5.85 7.85
C SER A 156 10.00 4.59 8.70
N PHE A 157 8.90 4.55 9.46
CA PHE A 157 8.61 3.49 10.44
C PHE A 157 7.30 2.81 10.09
N GLN A 158 7.26 1.48 10.13
CA GLN A 158 6.10 0.65 9.81
C GLN A 158 5.41 0.18 11.10
N MET A 159 4.11 0.45 11.21
CA MET A 159 3.27 0.01 12.32
C MET A 159 2.15 -0.90 11.82
N PHE A 160 1.61 -1.73 12.69
CA PHE A 160 0.54 -2.67 12.37
C PHE A 160 -0.64 -2.46 13.33
N MET A 161 -1.85 -2.35 12.77
CA MET A 161 -3.11 -2.36 13.53
C MET A 161 -3.74 -3.76 13.58
N THR A 162 -3.12 -4.71 12.88
CA THR A 162 -3.48 -6.13 12.79
C THR A 162 -2.34 -7.01 13.29
N TYR A 163 -2.48 -8.33 13.14
CA TYR A 163 -1.60 -9.33 13.74
C TYR A 163 -1.61 -9.22 15.26
N LYS A 164 -2.79 -9.44 15.85
CA LYS A 164 -2.98 -9.55 17.30
C LYS A 164 -1.92 -10.48 17.89
N ASP A 165 -1.41 -10.09 19.05
CA ASP A 165 -0.33 -10.76 19.80
C ASP A 165 1.06 -10.76 19.13
N LEU A 166 1.17 -10.62 17.80
CA LEU A 166 2.43 -10.64 17.06
C LEU A 166 3.03 -9.24 16.81
N TYR A 167 2.29 -8.32 16.18
CA TYR A 167 2.82 -7.00 15.80
C TYR A 167 1.86 -5.84 16.10
N MET A 168 0.61 -6.14 16.46
CA MET A 168 -0.43 -5.16 16.69
C MET A 168 -0.07 -4.16 17.80
N LEU A 169 -0.22 -2.87 17.49
CA LEU A 169 -0.17 -1.77 18.46
C LEU A 169 -1.58 -1.28 18.78
N ARG A 170 -1.82 -0.95 20.05
CA ARG A 170 -3.07 -0.35 20.53
C ARG A 170 -3.10 1.15 20.23
N ASP A 171 -4.28 1.75 20.26
CA ASP A 171 -4.45 3.19 19.97
C ASP A 171 -3.57 4.11 20.85
N SER A 172 -3.43 3.77 22.13
CA SER A 172 -2.57 4.52 23.06
C SER A 172 -1.08 4.46 22.66
N GLU A 173 -0.62 3.32 22.17
CA GLU A 173 0.76 3.12 21.70
C GLU A 173 0.95 3.80 20.34
N LEU A 174 0.01 3.65 19.41
CA LEU A 174 -0.02 4.35 18.13
C LEU A 174 0.05 5.87 18.33
N TYR A 175 -0.68 6.42 19.30
CA TYR A 175 -0.61 7.85 19.61
C TYR A 175 0.83 8.27 20.02
N GLN A 176 1.51 7.50 20.86
CA GLN A 176 2.87 7.81 21.29
C GLN A 176 3.90 7.62 20.16
N VAL A 177 3.77 6.55 19.37
CA VAL A 177 4.64 6.28 18.21
C VAL A 177 4.50 7.38 17.17
N LEU A 178 3.27 7.78 16.82
CA LEU A 178 3.02 8.85 15.85
C LEU A 178 3.55 10.20 16.34
N ARG A 179 3.45 10.48 17.64
CA ARG A 179 4.08 11.66 18.23
C ARG A 179 5.61 11.59 18.11
N ALA A 180 6.22 10.45 18.42
CA ALA A 180 7.67 10.26 18.27
C ALA A 180 8.12 10.42 16.81
N CYS A 181 7.39 9.83 15.85
CA CYS A 181 7.65 10.00 14.41
C CYS A 181 7.62 11.48 14.00
N ARG A 182 6.64 12.25 14.48
CA ARG A 182 6.56 13.69 14.24
C ARG A 182 7.79 14.43 14.77
N ASP A 183 8.17 14.16 16.02
CA ASP A 183 9.25 14.87 16.71
C ASP A 183 10.63 14.63 16.04
N ILE A 184 10.84 13.43 15.48
CA ILE A 184 12.08 13.09 14.76
C ILE A 184 12.01 13.36 13.24
N GLY A 185 10.87 13.81 12.72
CA GLY A 185 10.71 14.14 11.30
C GLY A 185 10.56 12.91 10.39
N ALA A 186 10.03 11.80 10.89
CA ALA A 186 9.84 10.55 10.15
C ALA A 186 8.41 10.40 9.59
N ILE A 187 8.24 9.52 8.60
CA ILE A 187 6.94 9.14 8.03
C ILE A 187 6.42 7.89 8.73
N ALA A 188 5.17 7.95 9.18
CA ALA A 188 4.49 6.84 9.83
C ALA A 188 3.74 5.97 8.82
N ARG A 189 4.33 4.84 8.42
CA ARG A 189 3.68 3.81 7.59
C ARG A 189 2.77 2.94 8.46
N VAL A 190 1.54 2.68 8.03
CA VAL A 190 0.56 1.92 8.82
C VAL A 190 -0.15 0.89 7.96
N HIS A 191 -0.06 -0.37 8.37
CA HIS A 191 -0.92 -1.45 7.89
C HIS A 191 -2.25 -1.40 8.66
N ALA A 192 -3.30 -0.93 7.98
CA ALA A 192 -4.55 -0.53 8.61
C ALA A 192 -5.67 -1.55 8.39
N GLU A 193 -5.69 -2.60 9.21
CA GLU A 193 -6.84 -3.50 9.39
C GLU A 193 -7.13 -3.63 10.88
N ASN A 194 -8.39 -3.85 11.26
CA ASN A 194 -8.75 -4.04 12.66
C ASN A 194 -8.35 -5.42 13.17
N GLY A 195 -7.23 -5.52 13.89
CA GLY A 195 -6.65 -6.80 14.35
C GLY A 195 -7.53 -7.64 15.27
N GLU A 196 -8.38 -7.02 16.10
CA GLU A 196 -9.30 -7.76 16.96
C GLU A 196 -10.40 -8.45 16.13
N LEU A 197 -11.00 -7.71 15.20
CA LEU A 197 -12.03 -8.26 14.31
C LEU A 197 -11.45 -9.29 13.31
N VAL A 198 -10.21 -9.09 12.86
CA VAL A 198 -9.49 -10.08 12.05
C VAL A 198 -9.33 -11.40 12.82
N ALA A 199 -8.97 -11.35 14.11
CA ALA A 199 -8.76 -12.54 14.92
C ALA A 199 -10.07 -13.30 15.15
N GLU A 200 -11.15 -12.59 15.50
CA GLU A 200 -12.47 -13.22 15.68
C GLU A 200 -13.03 -13.77 14.36
N GLY A 201 -12.92 -13.02 13.26
CA GLY A 201 -13.38 -13.47 11.94
C GLY A 201 -12.62 -14.68 11.41
N ALA A 202 -11.32 -14.79 11.70
CA ALA A 202 -10.54 -15.97 11.34
C ALA A 202 -10.97 -17.21 12.14
N LYS A 203 -11.22 -17.03 13.44
CA LYS A 203 -11.75 -18.10 14.30
C LYS A 203 -13.14 -18.55 13.84
N GLU A 204 -14.04 -17.61 13.57
CA GLU A 204 -15.39 -17.90 13.10
C GLU A 204 -15.40 -18.68 11.76
N ALA A 205 -14.55 -18.28 10.81
CA ALA A 205 -14.40 -19.00 9.55
C ALA A 205 -13.94 -20.45 9.75
N LEU A 206 -12.96 -20.69 10.63
CA LEU A 206 -12.47 -22.03 10.95
C LEU A 206 -13.55 -22.87 11.68
N ASP A 207 -14.28 -22.27 12.63
CA ASP A 207 -15.36 -22.94 13.35
C ASP A 207 -16.51 -23.37 12.42
N LEU A 208 -16.71 -22.65 11.30
CA LEU A 208 -17.64 -23.01 10.23
C LEU A 208 -17.09 -24.06 9.25
N GLY A 209 -15.85 -24.54 9.45
CA GLY A 209 -15.18 -25.51 8.59
C GLY A 209 -14.54 -24.91 7.34
N ILE A 210 -14.48 -23.58 7.22
CA ILE A 210 -13.83 -22.89 6.09
C ILE A 210 -12.33 -22.84 6.36
N THR A 211 -11.61 -23.79 5.76
CA THR A 211 -10.17 -23.99 5.95
C THR A 211 -9.34 -23.59 4.72
N GLY A 212 -9.99 -23.39 3.57
CA GLY A 212 -9.33 -23.03 2.32
C GLY A 212 -8.92 -21.55 2.23
N PRO A 213 -8.14 -21.17 1.20
CA PRO A 213 -7.63 -19.80 1.04
C PRO A 213 -8.72 -18.73 0.97
N GLU A 214 -9.93 -19.06 0.53
CA GLU A 214 -11.11 -18.18 0.56
C GLU A 214 -11.44 -17.66 1.97
N GLY A 215 -11.05 -18.40 3.02
CA GLY A 215 -11.17 -17.96 4.40
C GLY A 215 -10.43 -16.65 4.69
N ILE A 216 -9.35 -16.32 3.96
CA ILE A 216 -8.60 -15.06 4.18
C ILE A 216 -9.42 -13.82 3.80
N GLU A 217 -10.26 -13.93 2.78
CA GLU A 217 -11.12 -12.84 2.31
C GLU A 217 -12.37 -12.75 3.18
N ILE A 218 -12.99 -13.90 3.48
CA ILE A 218 -14.20 -14.00 4.30
C ILE A 218 -13.97 -13.50 5.72
N SER A 219 -12.83 -13.83 6.33
CA SER A 219 -12.50 -13.40 7.70
C SER A 219 -12.18 -11.90 7.81
N ARG A 220 -11.99 -11.19 6.68
CA ARG A 220 -11.52 -9.80 6.65
C ARG A 220 -12.20 -8.96 5.55
N PRO A 221 -13.54 -8.86 5.55
CA PRO A 221 -14.28 -8.27 4.44
C PRO A 221 -14.10 -6.74 4.35
N GLU A 222 -14.23 -6.21 3.13
CA GLU A 222 -14.32 -4.77 2.88
C GLU A 222 -15.76 -4.24 2.86
N GLU A 223 -16.76 -5.12 2.77
CA GLU A 223 -18.18 -4.80 2.62
C GLU A 223 -19.07 -5.78 3.40
N VAL A 224 -20.29 -5.33 3.72
CA VAL A 224 -21.27 -6.10 4.48
C VAL A 224 -21.68 -7.36 3.72
N GLY A 225 -21.58 -8.51 4.36
CA GLY A 225 -22.39 -9.67 4.00
C GLY A 225 -23.87 -9.45 4.38
N ASP A 226 -24.64 -8.62 3.68
CA ASP A 226 -26.09 -8.46 3.95
C ASP A 226 -27.02 -8.80 2.77
N SER A 227 -26.57 -9.55 1.75
CA SER A 227 -27.53 -10.04 0.73
C SER A 227 -27.15 -11.29 -0.08
N ARG A 228 -25.95 -11.86 0.08
CA ARG A 228 -25.56 -13.12 -0.58
C ARG A 228 -25.57 -14.32 0.36
N TRP A 229 -25.10 -14.14 1.59
CA TRP A 229 -25.03 -15.21 2.60
C TRP A 229 -26.40 -15.70 3.04
N HIS A 230 -27.37 -14.82 3.30
CA HIS A 230 -28.74 -15.27 3.60
C HIS A 230 -29.40 -16.00 2.42
N ARG A 231 -29.04 -15.73 1.16
CA ARG A 231 -29.59 -16.44 0.00
C ARG A 231 -28.94 -17.82 -0.19
N LEU A 232 -27.64 -17.95 0.04
CA LEU A 232 -26.93 -19.23 -0.03
C LEU A 232 -27.22 -20.12 1.18
N ALA A 233 -27.25 -19.56 2.40
CA ALA A 233 -27.66 -20.27 3.60
C ALA A 233 -29.16 -20.67 3.56
N ALA A 234 -30.05 -19.82 3.00
CA ALA A 234 -31.45 -20.20 2.79
C ALA A 234 -31.65 -21.16 1.61
N ALA A 235 -30.68 -21.32 0.70
CA ALA A 235 -30.70 -22.36 -0.32
C ALA A 235 -30.27 -23.70 0.30
N ALA A 236 -29.19 -23.72 1.08
CA ALA A 236 -28.75 -24.90 1.82
C ALA A 236 -29.75 -25.35 2.90
N ALA A 237 -30.40 -24.41 3.60
CA ALA A 237 -31.46 -24.72 4.56
C ALA A 237 -32.76 -25.19 3.87
N ARG A 238 -32.99 -24.84 2.60
CA ARG A 238 -34.10 -25.38 1.80
C ARG A 238 -33.85 -26.84 1.38
N ASP A 239 -32.61 -27.22 1.14
CA ASP A 239 -32.24 -28.62 0.88
C ASP A 239 -32.37 -29.50 2.13
N VAL A 240 -32.10 -28.96 3.33
CA VAL A 240 -32.33 -29.67 4.60
C VAL A 240 -33.82 -29.71 4.98
N ALA A 241 -34.58 -28.64 4.69
CA ALA A 241 -36.03 -28.62 4.92
C ALA A 241 -36.81 -29.54 3.97
N GLY A 242 -36.27 -29.85 2.79
CA GLY A 242 -36.80 -30.88 1.88
C GLY A 242 -36.71 -32.31 2.42
N MET A 243 -35.84 -32.56 3.41
CA MET A 243 -35.68 -33.88 4.05
C MET A 243 -36.60 -34.11 5.26
N LEU A 244 -37.32 -33.09 5.74
CA LEU A 244 -38.19 -33.19 6.93
C LEU A 244 -39.67 -32.89 6.63
N GLN A 245 -40.12 -33.24 5.42
CA GLN A 245 -41.51 -33.05 4.99
C GLN A 245 -42.39 -34.32 5.05
N ASP A 246 -42.04 -35.27 5.93
CA ASP A 246 -42.92 -36.36 6.34
C ASP A 246 -43.24 -36.24 7.82
N ILE A 247 -44.15 -35.33 8.18
CA ILE A 247 -45.11 -35.45 9.29
C ILE A 247 -46.22 -34.40 9.06
N ARG A 248 -47.40 -34.87 8.65
CA ARG A 248 -48.64 -34.10 8.55
C ARG A 248 -49.26 -33.94 9.92
N VAL A 249 -49.70 -32.73 10.32
CA VAL A 249 -50.97 -32.54 11.06
C VAL A 249 -51.59 -31.15 10.76
N ALA A 250 -52.81 -31.22 10.22
CA ALA A 250 -54.01 -30.38 10.32
C ALA A 250 -53.96 -28.84 10.46
N ALA A 251 -54.71 -28.21 9.56
CA ALA A 251 -55.12 -26.82 9.51
C ALA A 251 -56.28 -26.46 10.47
N THR A 252 -56.39 -25.18 10.84
CA THR A 252 -57.63 -24.37 11.06
C THR A 252 -57.21 -22.92 11.41
N SER A 253 -57.36 -21.93 10.53
CA SER A 253 -58.54 -21.07 10.25
C SER A 253 -58.69 -19.82 11.15
N ARG A 254 -58.38 -18.64 10.58
CA ARG A 254 -59.15 -17.36 10.51
C ARG A 254 -58.34 -16.06 10.72
N PRO A 255 -58.78 -14.91 10.12
CA PRO A 255 -57.96 -13.72 9.90
C PRO A 255 -58.46 -12.44 10.62
N CYS A 256 -57.71 -11.34 10.41
CA CYS A 256 -58.00 -9.92 10.68
C CYS A 256 -57.85 -9.43 12.12
N VAL A 257 -57.05 -8.36 12.33
CA VAL A 257 -57.53 -6.99 12.57
C VAL A 257 -56.43 -5.98 12.20
N THR A 258 -56.84 -4.98 11.44
CA THR A 258 -56.16 -3.76 11.01
C THR A 258 -55.92 -2.78 12.16
N HIS A 259 -54.73 -2.17 12.24
CA HIS A 259 -54.58 -0.80 12.72
C HIS A 259 -53.36 -0.15 12.05
N THR A 260 -53.61 0.78 11.13
CA THR A 260 -52.68 1.86 10.81
C THR A 260 -52.81 2.97 11.85
N PRO A 261 -51.71 3.69 12.12
CA PRO A 261 -51.79 5.12 12.00
C PRO A 261 -50.71 5.70 11.08
N VAL A 262 -51.18 6.65 10.29
CA VAL A 262 -50.46 7.56 9.41
C VAL A 262 -49.61 8.49 10.27
N GLY A 263 -48.30 8.60 9.97
CA GLY A 263 -47.43 9.59 10.58
C GLY A 263 -45.95 9.21 10.69
N ALA A 264 -45.28 8.88 9.58
CA ALA A 264 -43.81 8.76 9.56
C ALA A 264 -43.21 8.94 8.15
N THR A 265 -43.74 9.88 7.36
CA THR A 265 -43.22 10.16 6.01
C THR A 265 -42.29 11.37 6.04
N LEU A 266 -41.16 11.30 6.77
CA LEU A 266 -40.01 12.22 6.56
C LEU A 266 -38.72 11.89 7.37
N ALA A 267 -38.59 10.70 7.97
CA ALA A 267 -37.40 10.36 8.77
C ALA A 267 -36.80 8.96 8.49
N CYS A 268 -37.15 8.30 7.38
CA CYS A 268 -36.71 6.91 7.11
C CYS A 268 -35.92 6.72 5.79
N HIS A 269 -35.25 7.76 5.29
CA HIS A 269 -34.27 7.62 4.19
C HIS A 269 -32.81 7.88 4.61
N ALA A 270 -32.57 8.32 5.86
CA ALA A 270 -31.23 8.59 6.38
C ALA A 270 -30.71 7.51 7.35
N CYS A 271 -31.53 6.54 7.76
CA CYS A 271 -31.20 5.59 8.84
C CYS A 271 -31.00 4.12 8.39
N HIS A 272 -30.89 3.87 7.07
CA HIS A 272 -30.70 2.52 6.51
C HIS A 272 -29.29 2.21 5.96
N ARG A 273 -28.29 3.09 6.16
CA ARG A 273 -26.89 2.69 6.04
C ARG A 273 -26.45 2.06 7.37
N ARG A 274 -26.81 0.78 7.58
CA ARG A 274 -26.22 -0.03 8.64
C ARG A 274 -24.73 -0.14 8.35
N LEU A 275 -23.91 0.62 9.10
CA LEU A 275 -22.46 0.45 9.13
C LEU A 275 -22.15 -0.93 9.71
N SER A 276 -21.93 -1.93 8.85
CA SER A 276 -21.09 -3.06 9.24
C SER A 276 -19.65 -2.58 9.30
N PRO A 277 -18.81 -3.05 10.22
CA PRO A 277 -17.42 -2.64 10.24
C PRO A 277 -16.71 -3.17 8.99
N GLN A 278 -16.39 -2.28 8.04
CA GLN A 278 -15.41 -2.52 7.00
C GLN A 278 -14.03 -2.51 7.67
N LEU A 279 -13.37 -3.67 7.87
CA LEU A 279 -12.22 -3.78 8.79
C LEU A 279 -11.05 -2.88 8.38
N GLU A 280 -10.75 -2.79 7.08
CA GLU A 280 -9.67 -1.94 6.55
C GLU A 280 -10.06 -0.45 6.62
N ALA A 281 -11.28 -0.10 6.23
CA ALA A 281 -11.73 1.29 6.20
C ALA A 281 -11.88 1.88 7.61
N GLU A 282 -12.34 1.09 8.59
CA GLU A 282 -12.39 1.46 10.01
C GLU A 282 -11.00 1.80 10.53
N ALA A 283 -10.04 0.87 10.38
CA ALA A 283 -8.68 1.06 10.85
C ALA A 283 -7.99 2.23 10.13
N THR A 284 -8.22 2.39 8.83
CA THR A 284 -7.74 3.53 8.03
C THR A 284 -8.28 4.84 8.59
N HIS A 285 -9.59 4.92 8.85
CA HIS A 285 -10.22 6.11 9.41
C HIS A 285 -9.70 6.42 10.82
N ARG A 286 -9.56 5.39 11.67
CA ARG A 286 -9.06 5.50 13.04
C ARG A 286 -7.63 6.02 13.07
N VAL A 287 -6.70 5.45 12.29
CA VAL A 287 -5.31 5.92 12.31
C VAL A 287 -5.13 7.30 11.69
N ILE A 288 -5.88 7.65 10.65
CA ILE A 288 -5.92 9.02 10.13
C ILE A 288 -6.39 10.00 11.20
N THR A 289 -7.36 9.60 12.04
CA THR A 289 -7.84 10.42 13.15
C THR A 289 -6.75 10.61 14.20
N ILE A 290 -6.08 9.54 14.64
CA ILE A 290 -4.98 9.60 15.61
C ILE A 290 -3.83 10.48 15.05
N ALA A 291 -3.40 10.26 13.81
CA ALA A 291 -2.34 11.03 13.14
C ALA A 291 -2.68 12.52 13.04
N ASN A 292 -3.94 12.86 12.72
CA ASN A 292 -4.38 14.24 12.68
C ASN A 292 -4.38 14.91 14.07
N ARG A 293 -4.64 14.15 15.14
CA ARG A 293 -4.56 14.63 16.54
C ARG A 293 -3.11 14.81 17.02
N THR A 294 -2.17 14.00 16.55
CA THR A 294 -0.74 14.13 16.89
C THR A 294 0.01 15.08 15.95
N HIS A 295 -0.60 15.50 14.85
CA HIS A 295 0.02 16.27 13.77
C HIS A 295 1.18 15.54 13.08
N CYS A 296 1.09 14.21 12.99
CA CYS A 296 2.04 13.36 12.28
C CYS A 296 1.57 13.14 10.83
N PRO A 297 2.46 13.18 9.82
CA PRO A 297 2.13 12.68 8.49
C PRO A 297 1.97 11.16 8.55
N VAL A 298 0.87 10.65 7.99
CA VAL A 298 0.59 9.21 7.95
C VAL A 298 0.63 8.70 6.52
N TYR A 299 1.13 7.48 6.35
CA TYR A 299 1.28 6.78 5.09
C TYR A 299 0.57 5.42 5.18
N LEU A 300 -0.54 5.27 4.47
CA LEU A 300 -1.31 4.02 4.47
C LEU A 300 -0.68 3.08 3.45
N VAL A 301 -0.34 1.86 3.87
CA VAL A 301 0.27 0.85 2.99
C VAL A 301 -0.77 -0.18 2.55
N ASN A 302 -0.53 -0.80 1.40
CA ASN A 302 -1.34 -1.90 0.86
C ASN A 302 -2.84 -1.62 0.79
N VAL A 303 -3.24 -0.39 0.43
CA VAL A 303 -4.67 -0.06 0.27
C VAL A 303 -5.29 -1.00 -0.75
N SER A 304 -6.26 -1.82 -0.32
CA SER A 304 -6.84 -2.89 -1.13
C SER A 304 -8.30 -2.66 -1.50
N SER A 305 -9.02 -1.81 -0.75
CA SER A 305 -10.46 -1.61 -0.92
C SER A 305 -10.85 -0.25 -1.47
N MET A 306 -12.01 -0.21 -2.15
CA MET A 306 -12.65 1.06 -2.54
C MET A 306 -13.02 1.89 -1.31
N SER A 307 -13.55 1.23 -0.27
CA SER A 307 -13.94 1.85 1.01
C SER A 307 -12.77 2.55 1.71
N ALA A 308 -11.59 1.91 1.81
CA ALA A 308 -10.41 2.57 2.37
C ALA A 308 -9.92 3.72 1.47
N GLY A 309 -10.00 3.54 0.14
CA GLY A 309 -9.75 4.61 -0.84
C GLY A 309 -10.61 5.85 -0.62
N ASP A 310 -11.91 5.68 -0.35
CA ASP A 310 -12.85 6.76 -0.07
C ASP A 310 -12.53 7.50 1.23
N VAL A 311 -12.14 6.76 2.28
CA VAL A 311 -11.70 7.34 3.55
C VAL A 311 -10.46 8.22 3.34
N ILE A 312 -9.51 7.75 2.54
CA ILE A 312 -8.29 8.51 2.21
C ILE A 312 -8.63 9.75 1.38
N ALA A 313 -9.50 9.62 0.38
CA ALA A 313 -9.97 10.74 -0.44
C ALA A 313 -10.64 11.81 0.43
N ALA A 314 -11.57 11.41 1.31
CA ALA A 314 -12.24 12.31 2.25
C ALA A 314 -11.27 12.99 3.21
N ALA A 315 -10.27 12.26 3.71
CA ALA A 315 -9.24 12.83 4.58
C ALA A 315 -8.37 13.86 3.85
N LYS A 316 -7.96 13.59 2.60
CA LYS A 316 -7.21 14.53 1.77
C LYS A 316 -8.04 15.78 1.44
N MET A 317 -9.32 15.65 1.13
CA MET A 317 -10.24 16.78 0.91
C MET A 317 -10.36 17.68 2.15
N GLN A 318 -10.28 17.11 3.36
CA GLN A 318 -10.24 17.86 4.62
C GLN A 318 -8.86 18.48 4.94
N GLY A 319 -7.88 18.38 4.03
CA GLY A 319 -6.53 18.91 4.22
C GLY A 319 -5.71 18.16 5.26
N LYS A 320 -6.07 16.91 5.61
CA LYS A 320 -5.24 16.06 6.47
C LYS A 320 -3.99 15.61 5.69
N VAL A 321 -2.87 15.48 6.39
CA VAL A 321 -1.59 15.08 5.77
C VAL A 321 -1.51 13.56 5.72
N VAL A 322 -2.09 13.01 4.65
CA VAL A 322 -2.22 11.56 4.42
C VAL A 322 -1.61 11.23 3.06
N TYR A 323 -0.73 10.24 3.04
CA TYR A 323 -0.23 9.59 1.84
C TYR A 323 -0.71 8.15 1.82
N ALA A 324 -0.80 7.57 0.63
CA ALA A 324 -1.28 6.21 0.49
C ALA A 324 -0.57 5.48 -0.65
N GLU A 325 -0.35 4.20 -0.41
CA GLU A 325 0.27 3.23 -1.29
C GLU A 325 -0.67 2.06 -1.50
N THR A 326 -0.77 1.62 -2.74
CA THR A 326 -1.39 0.33 -3.08
C THR A 326 -0.34 -0.56 -3.70
N THR A 327 -0.66 -1.85 -3.87
CA THR A 327 0.26 -2.79 -4.51
C THR A 327 -0.15 -3.06 -5.95
N THR A 328 0.78 -3.57 -6.76
CA THR A 328 0.49 -4.05 -8.12
C THR A 328 -0.68 -5.04 -8.12
N ALA A 329 -0.70 -5.95 -7.14
CA ALA A 329 -1.73 -6.98 -7.03
C ALA A 329 -3.10 -6.37 -6.74
N HIS A 330 -3.21 -5.48 -5.75
CA HIS A 330 -4.46 -4.80 -5.42
C HIS A 330 -5.00 -3.93 -6.56
N ALA A 331 -4.12 -3.22 -7.25
CA ALA A 331 -4.51 -2.32 -8.32
C ALA A 331 -4.98 -3.05 -9.60
N THR A 332 -4.77 -4.37 -9.73
CA THR A 332 -4.98 -5.07 -11.02
C THR A 332 -5.67 -6.43 -10.95
N LEU A 333 -5.62 -7.12 -9.80
CA LEU A 333 -6.21 -8.44 -9.61
C LEU A 333 -7.50 -8.36 -8.79
N THR A 334 -8.22 -9.48 -8.70
CA THR A 334 -9.45 -9.61 -7.91
C THR A 334 -9.34 -10.79 -6.94
N GLY A 335 -10.14 -10.80 -5.89
CA GLY A 335 -10.21 -11.88 -4.91
C GLY A 335 -10.84 -13.17 -5.45
N LEU A 336 -11.34 -13.18 -6.70
CA LEU A 336 -11.91 -14.39 -7.32
C LEU A 336 -10.90 -15.54 -7.40
N HIS A 337 -9.60 -15.23 -7.41
CA HIS A 337 -8.54 -16.22 -7.39
C HIS A 337 -8.54 -17.08 -6.11
N TYR A 338 -9.05 -16.58 -4.98
CA TYR A 338 -9.17 -17.36 -3.75
C TYR A 338 -10.20 -18.49 -3.85
N TYR A 339 -11.16 -18.39 -4.77
CA TYR A 339 -12.22 -19.36 -4.98
C TYR A 339 -11.91 -20.33 -6.14
N HIS A 340 -10.66 -20.36 -6.60
CA HIS A 340 -10.22 -21.28 -7.63
C HIS A 340 -10.23 -22.72 -7.10
N GLN A 341 -10.62 -23.67 -7.94
CA GLN A 341 -10.76 -25.09 -7.54
C GLN A 341 -9.42 -25.73 -7.17
N ASP A 342 -8.34 -25.32 -7.84
CA ASP A 342 -6.99 -25.68 -7.43
C ASP A 342 -6.56 -24.84 -6.22
N TRP A 343 -6.33 -25.54 -5.11
CA TRP A 343 -5.88 -24.96 -3.84
C TRP A 343 -4.55 -24.23 -3.98
N PHE A 344 -3.61 -24.76 -4.78
CA PHE A 344 -2.28 -24.15 -4.92
C PHE A 344 -2.35 -22.81 -5.64
N HIS A 345 -3.15 -22.74 -6.72
CA HIS A 345 -3.49 -21.46 -7.34
C HIS A 345 -4.10 -20.50 -6.34
N ALA A 346 -5.12 -20.90 -5.58
CA ALA A 346 -5.78 -20.01 -4.62
C ALA A 346 -4.83 -19.52 -3.50
N ALA A 347 -4.00 -20.41 -2.96
CA ALA A 347 -3.03 -20.09 -1.91
C ALA A 347 -1.92 -19.13 -2.38
N ALA A 348 -1.58 -19.13 -3.67
CA ALA A 348 -0.57 -18.24 -4.24
C ALA A 348 -0.94 -16.75 -4.10
N TYR A 349 -2.23 -16.40 -4.13
CA TYR A 349 -2.72 -15.02 -4.04
C TYR A 349 -2.90 -14.54 -2.60
N VAL A 350 -2.65 -15.41 -1.61
CA VAL A 350 -2.87 -15.08 -0.18
C VAL A 350 -1.88 -14.01 0.27
N THR A 351 -2.42 -12.82 0.52
CA THR A 351 -1.75 -11.65 1.07
C THR A 351 -2.73 -10.87 1.94
N VAL A 352 -2.24 -9.85 2.64
CA VAL A 352 -3.08 -9.01 3.51
C VAL A 352 -2.77 -7.51 3.31
N PRO A 353 -3.77 -6.63 3.35
CA PRO A 353 -5.20 -6.95 3.28
C PRO A 353 -5.51 -7.80 2.01
N PRO A 354 -6.57 -8.63 2.00
CA PRO A 354 -6.78 -9.57 0.90
C PRO A 354 -7.19 -8.85 -0.39
N LEU A 355 -6.99 -9.51 -1.54
CA LEU A 355 -7.60 -9.09 -2.80
C LEU A 355 -9.13 -9.14 -2.68
N ARG A 356 -9.80 -8.20 -3.33
CA ARG A 356 -11.23 -7.95 -3.12
C ARG A 356 -12.10 -8.59 -4.18
N LEU A 357 -13.24 -9.14 -3.77
CA LEU A 357 -14.17 -9.82 -4.68
C LEU A 357 -14.86 -8.88 -5.67
N ASP A 358 -15.05 -7.61 -5.32
CA ASP A 358 -15.63 -6.65 -6.25
C ASP A 358 -14.71 -6.46 -7.47
N THR A 359 -15.26 -6.75 -8.65
CA THR A 359 -14.54 -6.65 -9.91
C THR A 359 -14.22 -5.20 -10.30
N ASN A 360 -14.84 -4.21 -9.65
CA ASN A 360 -14.57 -2.79 -9.87
C ASN A 360 -13.37 -2.28 -9.07
N THR A 361 -12.93 -2.97 -8.02
CA THR A 361 -11.89 -2.50 -7.10
C THR A 361 -10.58 -2.16 -7.82
N SER A 362 -10.10 -3.02 -8.72
CA SER A 362 -8.90 -2.77 -9.51
C SER A 362 -8.98 -1.47 -10.34
N ALA A 363 -10.07 -1.30 -11.10
CA ALA A 363 -10.28 -0.11 -11.92
C ALA A 363 -10.43 1.16 -11.07
N TYR A 364 -11.04 1.05 -9.89
CA TYR A 364 -11.20 2.14 -8.94
C TYR A 364 -9.85 2.57 -8.35
N LEU A 365 -9.06 1.63 -7.81
CA LEU A 365 -7.73 1.90 -7.26
C LEU A 365 -6.79 2.48 -8.33
N MET A 366 -6.84 2.00 -9.57
CA MET A 366 -6.08 2.58 -10.68
C MET A 366 -6.50 4.03 -10.97
N SER A 367 -7.80 4.34 -10.85
CA SER A 367 -8.31 5.71 -11.00
C SER A 367 -7.87 6.61 -9.83
N LEU A 368 -7.79 6.05 -8.60
CA LEU A 368 -7.24 6.76 -7.44
C LEU A 368 -5.72 7.00 -7.55
N LEU A 369 -4.98 6.09 -8.20
CA LEU A 369 -3.58 6.31 -8.55
C LEU A 369 -3.44 7.42 -9.59
N ALA A 370 -4.32 7.45 -10.59
CA ALA A 370 -4.33 8.49 -11.62
C ALA A 370 -4.64 9.88 -11.06
N ASN A 371 -5.56 9.98 -10.09
CA ASN A 371 -6.01 11.26 -9.51
C ASN A 371 -5.20 11.74 -8.28
N ASP A 372 -4.14 11.03 -7.89
CA ASP A 372 -3.29 11.33 -6.73
C ASP A 372 -3.93 11.17 -5.34
N THR A 373 -5.08 10.50 -5.26
CA THR A 373 -5.60 9.99 -3.98
C THR A 373 -4.72 8.88 -3.44
N LEU A 374 -4.28 7.96 -4.31
CA LEU A 374 -3.17 7.05 -4.05
C LEU A 374 -1.92 7.61 -4.73
N ASN A 375 -0.81 7.63 -4.00
CA ASN A 375 0.39 8.35 -4.44
C ASN A 375 1.42 7.45 -5.11
N ILE A 376 1.55 6.20 -4.63
CA ILE A 376 2.63 5.29 -5.02
C ILE A 376 2.06 3.89 -5.23
N VAL A 377 2.69 3.14 -6.14
CA VAL A 377 2.49 1.71 -6.31
C VAL A 377 3.75 0.92 -5.97
N ALA A 378 3.61 -0.03 -5.04
CA ALA A 378 4.67 -0.95 -4.62
C ALA A 378 4.35 -2.39 -5.06
N SER A 379 5.32 -3.30 -4.96
CA SER A 379 5.04 -4.73 -5.17
C SER A 379 4.54 -5.43 -3.91
N ASP A 380 4.99 -4.97 -2.73
CA ASP A 380 4.91 -5.72 -1.47
C ASP A 380 5.50 -7.14 -1.60
N HIS A 381 6.61 -7.22 -2.33
CA HIS A 381 7.17 -8.48 -2.79
C HIS A 381 7.67 -9.34 -1.63
N ARG A 382 7.04 -10.51 -1.47
CA ARG A 382 7.36 -11.55 -0.48
C ARG A 382 6.93 -12.94 -1.00
N PRO A 383 7.62 -13.49 -2.02
CA PRO A 383 7.28 -14.78 -2.59
C PRO A 383 7.57 -15.93 -1.62
N PHE A 384 6.63 -16.87 -1.59
CA PHE A 384 6.79 -18.17 -0.96
C PHE A 384 6.52 -19.25 -2.01
N SER A 385 7.29 -20.33 -1.94
CA SER A 385 7.04 -21.51 -2.79
C SER A 385 5.71 -22.18 -2.43
N THR A 386 5.14 -22.94 -3.37
CA THR A 386 3.94 -23.76 -3.14
C THR A 386 4.09 -24.68 -1.92
N LYS A 387 5.29 -25.23 -1.70
CA LYS A 387 5.60 -26.06 -0.52
C LYS A 387 5.49 -25.28 0.79
N GLN A 388 5.96 -24.03 0.82
CA GLN A 388 5.83 -23.17 2.00
C GLN A 388 4.37 -22.73 2.20
N LYS A 389 3.65 -22.41 1.11
CA LYS A 389 2.22 -22.10 1.18
C LYS A 389 1.41 -23.26 1.77
N ALA A 390 1.76 -24.50 1.42
CA ALA A 390 1.11 -25.72 1.90
C ALA A 390 1.15 -25.94 3.43
N MET A 391 1.91 -25.15 4.20
CA MET A 391 1.84 -25.16 5.66
C MET A 391 0.43 -24.86 6.19
N GLY A 392 -0.37 -24.11 5.42
CA GLY A 392 -1.77 -23.82 5.74
C GLY A 392 -2.79 -24.59 4.90
N LYS A 393 -2.44 -25.78 4.39
CA LYS A 393 -3.36 -26.60 3.57
C LYS A 393 -4.68 -26.91 4.25
N GLU A 394 -4.64 -27.19 5.55
CA GLU A 394 -5.81 -27.51 6.38
C GLU A 394 -6.28 -26.32 7.22
N ASP A 395 -5.60 -25.18 7.12
CA ASP A 395 -5.84 -24.01 7.97
C ASP A 395 -5.26 -22.77 7.29
N PHE A 396 -6.13 -21.97 6.66
CA PHE A 396 -5.73 -20.79 5.90
C PHE A 396 -4.95 -19.77 6.73
N THR A 397 -5.12 -19.75 8.06
CA THR A 397 -4.41 -18.81 8.94
C THR A 397 -2.92 -19.08 9.03
N LYS A 398 -2.48 -20.29 8.63
CA LYS A 398 -1.07 -20.71 8.59
C LYS A 398 -0.44 -20.54 7.21
N ILE A 399 -1.21 -20.11 6.20
CA ILE A 399 -0.65 -19.80 4.88
C ILE A 399 0.21 -18.53 5.03
N PRO A 400 1.52 -18.57 4.74
CA PRO A 400 2.37 -17.39 4.86
C PRO A 400 1.90 -16.30 3.88
N HIS A 401 1.56 -15.13 4.40
CA HIS A 401 1.04 -14.01 3.60
C HIS A 401 2.14 -13.41 2.73
N GLY A 402 1.96 -13.35 1.43
CA GLY A 402 2.95 -12.74 0.53
C GLY A 402 2.81 -13.21 -0.91
N VAL A 403 3.17 -12.32 -1.82
CA VAL A 403 3.03 -12.48 -3.26
C VAL A 403 4.29 -12.00 -3.99
N SER A 404 4.50 -12.46 -5.22
CA SER A 404 5.55 -11.97 -6.12
C SER A 404 5.08 -10.74 -6.92
N GLY A 405 6.01 -9.99 -7.53
CA GLY A 405 5.63 -8.77 -8.25
C GLY A 405 6.70 -7.69 -8.42
N VAL A 406 7.90 -7.82 -7.83
CA VAL A 406 8.96 -6.82 -7.96
C VAL A 406 9.43 -6.67 -9.41
N GLN A 407 9.43 -7.77 -10.16
CA GLN A 407 9.77 -7.78 -11.58
C GLN A 407 8.65 -7.21 -12.45
N ASP A 408 7.39 -7.54 -12.12
CA ASP A 408 6.24 -7.30 -13.00
C ASP A 408 5.61 -5.91 -12.80
N ARG A 409 5.92 -5.23 -11.69
CA ARG A 409 5.31 -3.95 -11.28
C ARG A 409 5.23 -2.93 -12.41
N MET A 410 6.34 -2.64 -13.08
CA MET A 410 6.38 -1.61 -14.11
C MET A 410 5.52 -1.99 -15.33
N ASN A 411 5.64 -3.24 -15.81
CA ASN A 411 4.90 -3.75 -16.98
C ASN A 411 3.39 -3.78 -16.73
N ILE A 412 2.98 -4.28 -15.56
CA ILE A 412 1.57 -4.43 -15.19
C ILE A 412 0.90 -3.06 -15.03
N ILE A 413 1.57 -2.12 -14.35
CA ILE A 413 1.03 -0.76 -14.16
C ILE A 413 1.02 0.01 -15.47
N TRP A 414 2.00 -0.20 -16.35
CA TRP A 414 1.95 0.35 -17.70
C TRP A 414 0.74 -0.19 -18.49
N GLU A 415 0.56 -1.51 -18.55
CA GLU A 415 -0.54 -2.13 -19.29
C GLU A 415 -1.92 -1.68 -18.78
N ARG A 416 -2.13 -1.73 -17.46
CA ARG A 416 -3.44 -1.42 -16.85
C ARG A 416 -3.69 0.06 -16.67
N GLY A 417 -2.65 0.86 -16.43
CA GLY A 417 -2.74 2.30 -16.21
C GLY A 417 -2.71 3.09 -17.52
N VAL A 418 -1.70 2.86 -18.36
CA VAL A 418 -1.41 3.65 -19.57
C VAL A 418 -1.98 2.97 -20.84
N GLY A 419 -1.72 1.66 -20.98
CA GLY A 419 -1.89 0.90 -22.23
C GLY A 419 -3.30 0.93 -22.83
N GLY A 420 -4.36 0.85 -22.01
CA GLY A 420 -5.72 0.82 -22.57
C GLY A 420 -6.26 2.16 -23.11
N GLY A 421 -5.46 3.23 -23.12
CA GLY A 421 -5.79 4.48 -23.84
C GLY A 421 -5.47 4.43 -25.33
N LYS A 422 -4.64 3.46 -25.76
CA LYS A 422 -4.22 3.29 -27.17
C LYS A 422 -4.96 2.12 -27.83
N GLY A 423 -6.28 2.14 -27.80
CA GLY A 423 -7.07 1.26 -28.66
C GLY A 423 -7.11 1.78 -30.10
N VAL A 424 -6.25 1.25 -30.98
CA VAL A 424 -6.44 1.05 -32.45
C VAL A 424 -6.72 2.32 -33.32
N PRO A 425 -6.20 2.41 -34.56
CA PRO A 425 -6.23 3.65 -35.35
C PRO A 425 -7.64 4.14 -35.64
N GLN A 426 -7.82 5.47 -35.65
CA GLN A 426 -8.92 6.09 -36.36
C GLN A 426 -8.97 5.48 -37.78
N ARG A 427 -10.18 5.12 -38.23
CA ARG A 427 -10.43 4.72 -39.62
C ARG A 427 -9.66 5.68 -40.56
N PRO A 428 -9.06 5.18 -41.65
CA PRO A 428 -8.43 6.08 -42.60
C PRO A 428 -9.45 7.13 -43.06
N PRO A 429 -9.04 8.39 -43.28
CA PRO A 429 -9.94 9.42 -43.75
C PRO A 429 -10.57 8.94 -45.05
N VAL A 430 -11.91 8.82 -45.05
CA VAL A 430 -12.68 8.61 -46.27
C VAL A 430 -12.42 9.85 -47.11
N GLY A 431 -11.77 9.67 -48.26
CA GLY A 431 -11.52 10.73 -49.23
C GLY A 431 -12.84 11.39 -49.69
N PRO A 432 -12.78 12.61 -50.24
CA PRO A 432 -13.98 13.37 -50.55
C PRO A 432 -14.71 12.71 -51.71
N GLY A 433 -15.93 12.21 -51.46
CA GLY A 433 -16.65 11.43 -52.45
C GLY A 433 -18.13 11.25 -52.16
N LYS A 434 -18.91 12.28 -52.50
CA LYS A 434 -20.35 12.31 -52.83
C LYS A 434 -21.35 12.06 -51.69
N ASP A 435 -22.09 13.13 -51.37
CA ASP A 435 -23.34 13.12 -50.61
C ASP A 435 -24.37 12.14 -51.18
N PRO A 436 -25.11 11.43 -50.31
CA PRO A 436 -26.43 10.94 -50.63
C PRO A 436 -27.52 11.61 -49.76
N ASP A 437 -28.39 12.34 -50.45
CA ASP A 437 -29.84 12.54 -50.29
C ASP A 437 -30.49 12.46 -48.87
N PRO A 438 -31.10 13.55 -48.36
CA PRO A 438 -31.68 13.62 -47.01
C PRO A 438 -33.13 13.08 -46.91
N ALA A 439 -33.37 11.81 -47.25
CA ALA A 439 -34.71 11.20 -47.21
C ALA A 439 -34.80 9.81 -46.55
N ALA A 440 -33.97 9.51 -45.54
CA ALA A 440 -34.09 8.28 -44.76
C ALA A 440 -33.90 8.52 -43.25
N ARG A 441 -34.83 9.27 -42.66
CA ARG A 441 -35.10 9.25 -41.21
C ARG A 441 -36.54 8.76 -40.99
N LEU A 442 -36.69 7.92 -39.98
CA LEU A 442 -37.87 7.17 -39.55
C LEU A 442 -38.16 5.87 -40.32
N ARG A 443 -37.94 4.74 -39.63
CA ARG A 443 -38.97 3.74 -39.27
C ARG A 443 -38.37 2.64 -38.37
N PHE A 444 -39.28 1.95 -37.68
CA PHE A 444 -39.13 0.69 -36.94
C PHE A 444 -38.86 0.77 -35.43
N LEU A 445 -39.92 1.16 -34.72
CA LEU A 445 -40.45 0.38 -33.58
C LEU A 445 -41.30 -0.78 -34.15
N GLY A 446 -41.18 -1.99 -33.62
CA GLY A 446 -42.10 -3.10 -33.93
C GLY A 446 -41.52 -4.50 -33.64
N ASP A 447 -42.04 -5.11 -32.58
CA ASP A 447 -42.35 -6.52 -32.34
C ASP A 447 -41.36 -7.65 -32.70
N TRP A 448 -40.95 -8.40 -31.67
CA TRP A 448 -40.33 -9.72 -31.81
C TRP A 448 -41.30 -10.80 -31.31
N GLU A 449 -41.88 -11.55 -32.25
CA GLU A 449 -42.47 -12.87 -32.00
C GLU A 449 -41.37 -13.93 -31.88
N VAL A 450 -41.56 -14.84 -30.92
CA VAL A 450 -40.69 -15.97 -30.62
C VAL A 450 -41.13 -17.17 -31.44
N THR A 451 -40.29 -17.68 -32.35
CA THR A 451 -40.29 -19.08 -32.74
C THR A 451 -38.87 -19.54 -33.12
N GLY A 452 -38.49 -20.76 -32.71
CA GLY A 452 -37.34 -21.49 -33.28
C GLY A 452 -36.28 -21.93 -32.28
N SER A 453 -36.41 -23.17 -31.82
CA SER A 453 -35.39 -23.91 -31.08
C SER A 453 -34.16 -24.22 -31.96
N VAL A 454 -32.97 -23.79 -31.54
CA VAL A 454 -31.70 -24.42 -31.94
C VAL A 454 -30.82 -24.56 -30.71
N THR A 455 -30.49 -25.82 -30.40
CA THR A 455 -29.50 -26.22 -29.40
C THR A 455 -28.11 -25.70 -29.77
N ALA A 456 -27.62 -24.71 -29.03
CA ALA A 456 -26.22 -24.32 -29.04
C ALA A 456 -25.76 -24.13 -27.59
N GLN A 457 -24.75 -24.92 -27.20
CA GLN A 457 -24.05 -24.74 -25.93
C GLN A 457 -23.39 -23.36 -25.92
N PRO A 458 -23.60 -22.52 -24.89
CA PRO A 458 -22.87 -21.28 -24.78
C PRO A 458 -21.51 -21.55 -24.14
N ILE A 459 -20.46 -21.62 -24.97
CA ILE A 459 -19.10 -21.28 -24.53
C ILE A 459 -19.11 -19.77 -24.31
N LEU A 460 -19.53 -19.35 -23.12
CA LEU A 460 -19.37 -17.98 -22.64
C LEU A 460 -17.93 -17.80 -22.19
N THR A 461 -17.03 -17.43 -23.10
CA THR A 461 -15.84 -16.67 -22.74
C THR A 461 -16.23 -15.19 -22.70
N PRO A 462 -16.33 -14.56 -21.51
CA PRO A 462 -16.46 -13.11 -21.48
C PRO A 462 -15.07 -12.53 -21.73
N LEU A 463 -14.82 -12.11 -22.98
CA LEU A 463 -13.82 -11.08 -23.28
C LEU A 463 -14.30 -9.78 -22.61
N ARG A 464 -14.04 -9.65 -21.30
CA ARG A 464 -14.22 -8.40 -20.55
C ARG A 464 -13.10 -7.45 -20.95
N TRP A 465 -13.42 -6.47 -21.77
CA TRP A 465 -12.55 -5.33 -22.06
C TRP A 465 -12.35 -4.52 -20.77
N GLN A 466 -11.16 -4.62 -20.15
CA GLN A 466 -10.76 -3.72 -19.08
C GLN A 466 -10.39 -2.37 -19.70
N VAL A 467 -11.06 -1.31 -19.25
CA VAL A 467 -10.83 0.07 -19.69
C VAL A 467 -9.47 0.53 -19.13
N GLY A 468 -8.39 0.45 -19.91
CA GLY A 468 -7.14 1.15 -19.56
C GLY A 468 -7.15 2.60 -20.04
N GLY A 469 -5.99 3.28 -20.02
CA GLY A 469 -5.91 4.72 -20.33
C GLY A 469 -6.38 5.59 -19.17
N LYS A 470 -6.15 5.12 -17.94
CA LYS A 470 -6.49 5.82 -16.69
C LYS A 470 -5.49 6.93 -16.38
N MET A 471 -4.25 6.78 -16.81
CA MET A 471 -3.18 7.76 -16.60
C MET A 471 -2.26 7.86 -17.81
N ASP A 472 -1.57 9.00 -17.95
CA ASP A 472 -0.53 9.20 -18.96
C ASP A 472 0.84 8.67 -18.47
N GLU A 473 1.82 8.73 -19.36
CA GLU A 473 3.21 8.33 -19.11
C GLU A 473 3.91 9.17 -18.03
N ASN A 474 3.54 10.45 -17.86
CA ASN A 474 4.11 11.32 -16.84
C ASN A 474 3.60 10.92 -15.45
N ARG A 475 2.30 10.64 -15.32
CA ARG A 475 1.70 10.13 -14.09
C ARG A 475 2.19 8.73 -13.76
N PHE A 476 2.47 7.89 -14.76
CA PHE A 476 3.16 6.61 -14.57
C PHE A 476 4.53 6.81 -13.89
N VAL A 477 5.35 7.76 -14.36
CA VAL A 477 6.63 8.11 -13.72
C VAL A 477 6.45 8.67 -12.30
N ALA A 478 5.36 9.41 -12.06
CA ALA A 478 5.03 9.91 -10.73
C ALA A 478 4.77 8.78 -9.72
N VAL A 479 3.88 7.84 -10.05
CA VAL A 479 3.45 6.78 -9.11
C VAL A 479 4.46 5.64 -8.96
N THR A 480 5.36 5.45 -9.93
CA THR A 480 6.35 4.37 -9.91
C THR A 480 7.73 4.79 -9.39
N SER A 481 8.04 6.09 -9.34
CA SER A 481 9.37 6.60 -8.96
C SER A 481 9.33 7.96 -8.24
N SER A 482 8.81 9.01 -8.89
CA SER A 482 8.99 10.40 -8.42
C SER A 482 8.35 10.67 -7.06
N ASN A 483 7.15 10.16 -6.81
CA ASN A 483 6.47 10.34 -5.53
C ASN A 483 7.18 9.60 -4.40
N ALA A 484 7.70 8.40 -4.67
CA ALA A 484 8.51 7.65 -3.71
C ALA A 484 9.78 8.42 -3.33
N ALA A 485 10.49 8.96 -4.32
CA ALA A 485 11.65 9.80 -4.09
C ALA A 485 11.31 11.06 -3.27
N LYS A 486 10.17 11.71 -3.52
CA LYS A 486 9.75 12.90 -2.75
C LYS A 486 9.39 12.56 -1.31
N ILE A 487 8.61 11.50 -1.09
CA ILE A 487 8.15 11.09 0.25
C ILE A 487 9.31 10.61 1.11
N HIS A 488 10.27 9.89 0.52
CA HIS A 488 11.44 9.36 1.23
C HIS A 488 12.69 10.25 1.17
N ASN A 489 12.55 11.49 0.68
CA ASN A 489 13.58 12.54 0.70
C ASN A 489 14.83 12.26 -0.17
N LEU A 490 14.62 11.69 -1.35
CA LEU A 490 15.64 11.43 -2.38
C LEU A 490 15.41 12.21 -3.68
N TYR A 491 14.36 13.02 -3.79
CA TYR A 491 14.08 13.82 -4.98
C TYR A 491 14.86 15.14 -4.97
N PRO A 492 15.46 15.59 -6.11
CA PRO A 492 15.43 14.98 -7.43
C PRO A 492 16.63 14.05 -7.73
N ARG A 493 17.43 13.68 -6.72
CA ARG A 493 18.57 12.76 -6.89
C ARG A 493 18.14 11.44 -7.54
N LYS A 494 16.97 10.91 -7.18
CA LYS A 494 16.27 9.82 -7.87
C LYS A 494 14.88 10.26 -8.29
N GLY A 495 14.29 9.52 -9.22
CA GLY A 495 12.93 9.78 -9.73
C GLY A 495 12.83 10.98 -10.66
N ARG A 496 13.94 11.42 -11.27
CA ARG A 496 13.93 12.45 -12.32
C ARG A 496 15.15 12.34 -13.24
N ILE A 497 14.94 12.55 -14.54
CA ILE A 497 16.01 12.65 -15.55
C ILE A 497 16.39 14.13 -15.71
N ILE A 498 17.42 14.55 -14.98
CA ILE A 498 18.01 15.90 -15.05
C ILE A 498 19.52 15.85 -14.76
N PRO A 499 20.29 16.86 -15.20
CA PRO A 499 21.68 17.01 -14.78
C PRO A 499 21.83 17.01 -13.24
N GLY A 500 22.80 16.24 -12.75
CA GLY A 500 23.10 16.08 -11.32
C GLY A 500 22.34 14.97 -10.60
N ALA A 501 21.33 14.35 -11.23
CA ALA A 501 20.65 13.18 -10.67
C ALA A 501 21.47 11.89 -10.83
N ASP A 502 21.21 10.90 -9.98
CA ASP A 502 21.78 9.56 -10.11
C ASP A 502 21.38 8.96 -11.47
N ALA A 503 22.32 8.32 -12.15
CA ALA A 503 22.09 7.68 -13.44
C ALA A 503 21.41 6.31 -13.29
N ASP A 504 20.20 6.35 -12.75
CA ASP A 504 19.28 5.23 -12.64
C ASP A 504 18.14 5.41 -13.65
N VAL A 505 18.33 4.83 -14.84
CA VAL A 505 17.55 5.16 -16.03
C VAL A 505 17.08 3.87 -16.71
N VAL A 506 15.86 3.88 -17.23
CA VAL A 506 15.32 2.78 -18.03
C VAL A 506 14.99 3.29 -19.42
N VAL A 507 15.49 2.59 -20.44
CA VAL A 507 15.01 2.73 -21.82
C VAL A 507 13.82 1.79 -21.98
N TRP A 508 12.65 2.39 -22.06
CA TRP A 508 11.35 1.72 -22.05
C TRP A 508 10.76 1.70 -23.45
N ASP A 509 10.38 0.51 -23.93
CA ASP A 509 9.67 0.36 -25.19
C ASP A 509 8.17 0.27 -24.95
N PRO A 510 7.40 1.33 -25.25
CA PRO A 510 5.96 1.35 -25.01
C PRO A 510 5.16 0.47 -25.99
N GLU A 511 5.75 0.04 -27.10
CA GLU A 511 5.09 -0.73 -28.17
C GLU A 511 5.46 -2.22 -28.14
N ALA A 512 6.62 -2.57 -27.59
CA ALA A 512 6.98 -3.96 -27.35
C ALA A 512 5.97 -4.64 -26.42
N THR A 513 5.71 -5.92 -26.69
CA THR A 513 4.83 -6.74 -25.86
C THR A 513 5.56 -7.94 -25.28
N LYS A 514 5.29 -8.24 -24.01
CA LYS A 514 5.73 -9.46 -23.33
C LYS A 514 4.53 -10.16 -22.70
N THR A 515 4.50 -11.49 -22.78
CA THR A 515 3.59 -12.31 -21.99
C THR A 515 4.29 -12.71 -20.70
N ILE A 516 3.69 -12.39 -19.56
CA ILE A 516 4.24 -12.75 -18.25
C ILE A 516 4.01 -14.26 -18.03
N SER A 517 5.06 -14.94 -17.59
CA SER A 517 4.99 -16.36 -17.22
C SER A 517 6.06 -16.68 -16.18
N ALA A 518 5.69 -17.51 -15.20
CA ALA A 518 6.58 -18.10 -14.20
C ALA A 518 7.77 -18.85 -14.84
N SER A 519 7.60 -19.40 -16.05
CA SER A 519 8.69 -20.06 -16.79
C SER A 519 9.80 -19.12 -17.27
N THR A 520 9.50 -17.81 -17.38
CA THR A 520 10.43 -16.80 -17.91
C THR A 520 10.83 -15.74 -16.89
N GLN A 521 10.21 -15.76 -15.70
CA GLN A 521 10.52 -14.82 -14.64
C GLN A 521 11.90 -15.12 -14.04
N VAL A 522 12.53 -14.09 -13.49
CA VAL A 522 13.77 -14.23 -12.72
C VAL A 522 13.54 -14.07 -11.22
N GLN A 523 12.39 -13.51 -10.82
CA GLN A 523 11.95 -13.51 -9.42
C GLN A 523 11.64 -14.93 -8.95
N GLY A 524 11.79 -15.16 -7.65
CA GLY A 524 11.44 -16.39 -6.98
C GLY A 524 9.93 -16.62 -6.88
N GLY A 525 9.59 -17.81 -6.44
CA GLY A 525 8.23 -18.34 -6.52
C GLY A 525 8.04 -19.19 -7.78
N ASP A 526 7.27 -20.25 -7.62
CA ASP A 526 6.90 -21.22 -8.63
C ASP A 526 5.61 -20.86 -9.38
N ILE A 527 4.88 -19.85 -8.89
CA ILE A 527 3.67 -19.30 -9.49
C ILE A 527 3.85 -17.79 -9.68
N ASN A 528 3.48 -17.27 -10.85
CA ASN A 528 3.32 -15.84 -11.10
C ASN A 528 1.84 -15.47 -11.04
N LEU A 529 1.49 -14.38 -10.35
CA LEU A 529 0.10 -13.94 -10.22
C LEU A 529 -0.51 -13.43 -11.53
N TYR A 530 0.34 -13.06 -12.48
CA TYR A 530 -0.04 -12.47 -13.77
C TYR A 530 0.23 -13.45 -14.92
N GLU A 531 0.20 -14.76 -14.64
CA GLU A 531 0.44 -15.81 -15.63
C GLU A 531 -0.42 -15.61 -16.88
N ASN A 532 0.22 -15.68 -18.06
CA ASN A 532 -0.36 -15.44 -19.39
C ASN A 532 -0.86 -14.01 -19.65
N MET A 533 -0.59 -13.05 -18.77
CA MET A 533 -0.96 -11.66 -19.01
C MET A 533 -0.02 -11.05 -20.06
N ARG A 534 -0.59 -10.67 -21.20
CA ARG A 534 0.10 -9.89 -22.22
C ARG A 534 0.18 -8.42 -21.79
N CYS A 535 1.38 -7.88 -21.73
CA CYS A 535 1.64 -6.49 -21.36
C CYS A 535 2.38 -5.77 -22.50
N HIS A 536 1.93 -4.58 -22.85
CA HIS A 536 2.71 -3.59 -23.58
C HIS A 536 3.65 -2.88 -22.60
N GLY A 537 4.70 -2.25 -23.12
CA GLY A 537 5.68 -1.58 -22.26
C GLY A 537 6.67 -2.58 -21.71
N VAL A 538 7.89 -2.62 -22.25
CA VAL A 538 8.95 -3.53 -21.81
C VAL A 538 10.22 -2.75 -21.52
N PRO A 539 10.93 -3.01 -20.40
CA PRO A 539 12.26 -2.45 -20.20
C PRO A 539 13.23 -3.12 -21.20
N LEU A 540 13.80 -2.33 -22.12
CA LEU A 540 14.83 -2.82 -23.05
C LEU A 540 16.21 -2.77 -22.43
N VAL A 541 16.49 -1.66 -21.74
CA VAL A 541 17.76 -1.41 -21.06
C VAL A 541 17.50 -0.84 -19.68
N THR A 542 18.13 -1.41 -18.67
CA THR A 542 18.16 -0.85 -17.31
C THR A 542 19.59 -0.42 -16.98
N ILE A 543 19.73 0.84 -16.59
CA ILE A 543 20.97 1.44 -16.12
C ILE A 543 20.81 1.71 -14.63
N SER A 544 21.77 1.22 -13.84
CA SER A 544 21.84 1.43 -12.39
C SER A 544 23.22 1.97 -12.06
N ARG A 545 23.28 3.09 -11.33
CA ARG A 545 24.52 3.79 -10.95
C ARG A 545 25.41 4.09 -12.18
N GLY A 546 24.80 4.43 -13.31
CA GLY A 546 25.45 4.71 -14.59
C GLY A 546 26.12 3.51 -15.26
N ARG A 547 25.71 2.28 -14.93
CA ARG A 547 26.16 1.05 -15.57
C ARG A 547 24.97 0.33 -16.20
N VAL A 548 25.12 -0.16 -17.42
CA VAL A 548 24.13 -1.05 -18.04
C VAL A 548 24.16 -2.37 -17.25
N VAL A 549 23.05 -2.69 -16.58
CA VAL A 549 22.92 -3.90 -15.76
C VAL A 549 21.93 -4.90 -16.36
N TYR A 550 21.12 -4.46 -17.31
CA TYR A 550 20.24 -5.31 -18.09
C TYR A 550 20.09 -4.73 -19.50
N GLU A 551 20.28 -5.55 -20.53
CA GLU A 551 20.15 -5.17 -21.94
C GLU A 551 19.87 -6.43 -22.77
N ASN A 552 18.94 -6.36 -23.72
CA ASN A 552 18.62 -7.44 -24.66
C ASN A 552 18.31 -8.80 -23.97
N GLY A 553 17.61 -8.77 -22.84
CA GLY A 553 17.26 -9.98 -22.08
C GLY A 553 18.38 -10.55 -21.22
N VAL A 554 19.57 -9.93 -21.22
CA VAL A 554 20.74 -10.41 -20.46
C VAL A 554 20.96 -9.52 -19.25
N PHE A 555 21.04 -10.13 -18.06
CA PHE A 555 21.40 -9.47 -16.81
C PHE A 555 22.92 -9.52 -16.58
N MET A 556 23.52 -8.38 -16.24
CA MET A 556 24.97 -8.19 -16.14
C MET A 556 25.33 -7.31 -14.94
N CYS A 557 25.08 -7.79 -13.71
CA CYS A 557 25.48 -7.08 -12.49
C CYS A 557 26.08 -8.04 -11.45
N ALA A 558 27.14 -7.60 -10.78
CA ALA A 558 27.71 -8.32 -9.65
C ALA A 558 26.92 -8.03 -8.36
N GLU A 559 26.89 -9.00 -7.44
CA GLU A 559 26.35 -8.81 -6.10
C GLU A 559 27.12 -7.71 -5.33
N GLY A 560 26.43 -6.94 -4.50
CA GLY A 560 27.01 -5.85 -3.70
C GLY A 560 27.37 -4.58 -4.48
N THR A 561 26.97 -4.49 -5.76
CA THR A 561 27.14 -3.29 -6.60
C THR A 561 26.27 -2.14 -6.10
N GLY A 562 25.04 -2.45 -5.68
CA GLY A 562 24.09 -1.50 -5.12
C GLY A 562 24.60 -0.87 -3.82
N LYS A 563 24.05 0.29 -3.45
CA LYS A 563 24.41 0.97 -2.20
C LYS A 563 23.20 1.32 -1.35
N PHE A 564 23.39 1.21 -0.03
CA PHE A 564 22.46 1.78 0.92
C PHE A 564 22.39 3.30 0.73
N CYS A 565 21.17 3.82 0.62
CA CYS A 565 20.87 5.23 0.46
C CYS A 565 20.27 5.77 1.76
N PRO A 566 21.04 6.51 2.59
CA PRO A 566 20.51 7.16 3.78
C PRO A 566 19.36 8.11 3.43
N LEU A 567 18.23 7.94 4.10
CA LEU A 567 17.04 8.76 3.96
C LEU A 567 17.03 9.84 5.04
N ARG A 568 17.18 11.10 4.65
CA ARG A 568 17.17 12.23 5.59
C ARG A 568 15.75 12.45 6.15
N SER A 569 15.64 12.78 7.44
CA SER A 569 14.39 13.19 8.07
C SER A 569 13.85 14.53 7.55
N PHE A 570 12.62 14.84 7.94
CA PHE A 570 11.86 16.03 7.53
C PHE A 570 11.73 16.16 6.00
N PRO A 571 11.17 15.17 5.28
CA PRO A 571 10.88 15.31 3.86
C PRO A 571 9.97 16.52 3.61
N ASP A 572 10.42 17.43 2.76
CA ASP A 572 9.75 18.71 2.49
C ASP A 572 8.30 18.53 2.05
N ILE A 573 8.00 17.50 1.25
CA ILE A 573 6.65 17.24 0.74
C ILE A 573 5.63 17.05 1.88
N ALA A 574 6.03 16.43 2.99
CA ALA A 574 5.18 16.15 4.13
C ALA A 574 5.30 17.24 5.21
N TYR A 575 6.51 17.63 5.58
CA TYR A 575 6.76 18.46 6.76
C TYR A 575 6.64 19.96 6.51
N LYS A 576 6.87 20.45 5.28
CA LYS A 576 6.77 21.89 4.98
C LYS A 576 5.38 22.45 5.26
N LYS A 577 4.33 21.69 4.95
CA LYS A 577 2.92 22.04 5.24
C LYS A 577 2.60 21.92 6.73
N LEU A 578 3.16 20.93 7.42
CA LEU A 578 2.95 20.73 8.86
C LEU A 578 3.50 21.88 9.70
N VAL A 579 4.68 22.41 9.35
CA VAL A 579 5.27 23.58 10.04
C VAL A 579 4.34 24.79 10.01
N GLN A 580 3.68 25.05 8.88
CA GLN A 580 2.72 26.17 8.77
C GLN A 580 1.41 25.88 9.52
N ARG A 581 0.95 24.63 9.47
CA ARG A 581 -0.24 24.17 10.18
C ARG A 581 -0.07 24.28 11.70
N GLU A 582 1.08 23.91 12.24
CA GLU A 582 1.37 23.99 13.68
C GLU A 582 1.38 25.43 14.20
N LYS A 583 1.85 26.40 13.41
CA LYS A 583 1.76 27.83 13.75
C LYS A 583 0.31 28.32 13.85
N SER A 584 -0.57 27.78 13.00
CA SER A 584 -1.98 28.20 12.88
C SER A 584 -2.88 27.57 13.95
N LEU A 585 -2.56 26.35 14.42
CA LEU A 585 -3.38 25.58 15.36
C LEU A 585 -3.07 25.85 16.84
N LYS A 586 -2.56 27.04 17.19
CA LYS A 586 -2.29 27.40 18.59
C LYS A 586 -3.59 27.54 19.37
N LEU A 587 -3.93 26.50 20.14
CA LEU A 587 -5.07 26.52 21.06
C LEU A 587 -4.83 27.55 22.16
N ARG A 588 -5.85 28.35 22.47
CA ARG A 588 -5.84 29.30 23.57
C ARG A 588 -7.00 28.99 24.51
N GLY A 589 -6.72 28.99 25.82
CA GLY A 589 -7.77 28.98 26.81
C GLY A 589 -8.61 30.26 26.70
N VAL A 590 -9.89 30.16 27.05
CA VAL A 590 -10.70 31.37 27.26
C VAL A 590 -10.24 31.98 28.57
N ASP A 591 -9.83 33.23 28.52
CA ASP A 591 -9.50 33.99 29.73
C ASP A 591 -10.78 34.22 30.55
N ARG A 592 -10.75 33.78 31.80
CA ARG A 592 -11.89 33.84 32.72
C ARG A 592 -11.40 34.36 34.06
N THR A 593 -12.21 35.20 34.70
CA THR A 593 -12.03 35.52 36.11
C THR A 593 -12.05 34.22 36.92
N PRO A 594 -11.15 34.02 37.89
CA PRO A 594 -11.17 32.86 38.77
C PRO A 594 -12.55 32.72 39.44
N TYR A 595 -13.06 31.50 39.51
CA TYR A 595 -14.30 31.21 40.21
C TYR A 595 -14.10 31.44 41.72
N LEU A 596 -14.91 32.32 42.31
CA LEU A 596 -14.86 32.68 43.74
C LEU A 596 -16.01 32.07 44.55
N GLY A 597 -16.89 31.28 43.94
CA GLY A 597 -18.01 30.66 44.64
C GLY A 597 -17.61 29.40 45.40
N ASP A 598 -18.54 28.89 46.21
CA ASP A 598 -18.35 27.66 46.99
C ASP A 598 -18.30 26.41 46.08
N VAL A 599 -17.37 25.50 46.37
CA VAL A 599 -17.26 24.21 45.69
C VAL A 599 -17.77 23.10 46.62
N ALA A 600 -18.69 22.27 46.12
CA ALA A 600 -19.19 21.13 46.89
C ALA A 600 -18.08 20.12 47.21
N VAL A 601 -18.01 19.67 48.46
CA VAL A 601 -17.06 18.62 48.87
C VAL A 601 -17.58 17.27 48.36
N VAL A 602 -16.92 16.71 47.35
CA VAL A 602 -17.20 15.35 46.88
C VAL A 602 -16.42 14.38 47.75
N VAL A 603 -17.13 13.69 48.66
CA VAL A 603 -16.53 12.60 49.45
C VAL A 603 -16.32 11.39 48.53
N HIS A 604 -15.10 11.15 48.08
CA HIS A 604 -14.75 9.89 47.42
C HIS A 604 -14.74 8.77 48.45
N ALA A 605 -15.75 7.91 48.44
CA ALA A 605 -15.80 6.69 49.21
C ALA A 605 -14.73 5.70 48.68
N GLY A 606 -13.47 5.88 49.05
CA GLY A 606 -12.42 4.96 48.63
C GLY A 606 -10.99 5.47 48.70
N LYS A 607 -10.57 6.10 49.79
CA LYS A 607 -9.17 6.07 50.25
C LYS A 607 -9.18 6.26 51.78
N LYS A 608 -9.02 5.16 52.52
CA LYS A 608 -8.75 5.21 53.97
C LYS A 608 -7.33 5.73 54.16
N GLU A 609 -7.19 7.00 54.51
CA GLU A 609 -5.97 7.47 55.19
C GLU A 609 -6.11 7.17 56.68
N THR A 610 -5.19 6.36 57.19
CA THR A 610 -4.99 6.09 58.61
C THR A 610 -4.23 7.25 59.25
N GLY A 611 -4.80 7.88 60.28
CA GLY A 611 -4.04 8.72 61.21
C GLY A 611 -4.85 9.85 61.85
N THR A 612 -5.37 9.62 63.06
CA THR A 612 -5.80 10.65 64.00
C THR A 612 -4.58 11.38 64.59
N PRO A 613 -4.72 12.66 64.99
CA PRO A 613 -4.90 12.91 66.43
C PRO A 613 -5.92 14.01 66.78
N LEU A 614 -6.49 13.84 67.97
CA LEU A 614 -7.40 14.77 68.66
C LEU A 614 -6.72 16.08 69.07
N ALA A 615 -7.55 17.10 69.18
CA ALA A 615 -7.24 18.50 69.46
C ALA A 615 -6.70 18.78 70.89
N ASP A 616 -5.94 19.88 71.02
CA ASP A 616 -6.22 20.94 72.03
C ASP A 616 -5.47 22.26 71.69
N THR A 617 -6.17 23.37 71.93
CA THR A 617 -6.02 24.84 71.67
C THR A 617 -4.75 25.59 72.21
N PRO A 618 -4.56 26.94 72.10
CA PRO A 618 -4.51 27.89 70.96
C PRO A 618 -3.35 28.98 71.01
N THR A 619 -3.28 29.87 70.00
CA THR A 619 -2.64 31.24 69.92
C THR A 619 -1.13 31.48 69.57
N ARG A 620 -0.83 32.08 68.38
CA ARG A 620 -0.22 33.42 68.08
C ARG A 620 0.28 33.52 66.61
N PRO A 621 0.45 34.72 66.01
CA PRO A 621 0.51 34.92 64.56
C PRO A 621 1.93 34.99 63.93
N ALA A 622 1.94 34.63 62.63
CA ALA A 622 2.75 35.07 61.49
C ALA A 622 4.29 35.23 61.59
N THR A 623 5.01 34.41 60.81
CA THR A 623 6.24 34.84 60.10
C THR A 623 6.35 34.19 58.71
N ARG A 624 6.58 35.05 57.70
CA ARG A 624 7.00 34.74 56.34
C ARG A 624 8.35 34.01 56.32
N HIS A 625 8.52 33.07 55.39
CA HIS A 625 9.71 32.71 54.58
C HIS A 625 9.39 31.30 54.01
N GLY A 626 9.18 31.10 52.71
CA GLY A 626 10.13 31.30 51.62
C GLY A 626 10.76 29.95 51.28
N GLY A 627 10.27 29.26 50.25
CA GLY A 627 10.86 27.99 49.81
C GLY A 627 9.97 27.18 48.87
N MET A 628 10.13 27.40 47.57
CA MET A 628 9.66 26.54 46.49
C MET A 628 10.25 25.13 46.68
N ARG A 629 9.42 24.08 46.69
CA ARG A 629 9.90 22.69 46.57
C ARG A 629 9.54 22.16 45.19
N ASP A 630 10.60 21.92 44.43
CA ASP A 630 10.64 21.35 43.09
C ASP A 630 10.36 19.83 43.14
N LEU A 631 9.60 19.33 42.18
CA LEU A 631 8.96 18.00 42.19
C LEU A 631 9.73 16.97 41.34
N HIS A 632 11.01 17.23 41.06
CA HIS A 632 11.77 16.52 40.03
C HIS A 632 12.93 15.64 40.48
N GLU A 633 13.06 15.32 41.77
CA GLU A 633 14.01 14.29 42.20
C GLU A 633 13.39 13.37 43.27
N SER A 634 12.90 12.21 42.84
CA SER A 634 12.76 11.05 43.73
C SER A 634 13.18 9.78 42.99
N SER A 635 14.44 9.42 43.19
CA SER A 635 15.00 8.11 42.88
C SER A 635 14.32 7.02 43.70
N PHE A 636 13.77 5.99 43.04
CA PHE A 636 13.35 4.76 43.69
C PHE A 636 14.58 3.94 44.09
N SER A 637 14.83 3.79 45.39
CA SER A 637 15.71 2.76 45.94
C SER A 637 14.86 1.68 46.61
N LEU A 638 14.89 0.46 46.05
CA LEU A 638 14.39 -0.74 46.70
C LEU A 638 15.40 -1.21 47.75
N SER A 639 14.91 -1.62 48.91
CA SER A 639 15.71 -2.32 49.92
C SER A 639 14.90 -3.46 50.52
N ALA A 640 15.49 -4.66 50.38
CA ALA A 640 15.27 -5.96 51.02
C ALA A 640 13.85 -6.55 51.04
#